data_AF-A0A9P5H1J9-F1
#
_entry.id   AF-A0A9P5H1J9-F1
#
_cell.length_a   1.000
_cell.length_b   1.000
_cell.length_c   1.000
_cell.angle_alpha   90.00
_cell.angle_beta   90.00
_cell.angle_gamma   90.00
#
_symmetry.space_group_name_H-M   'P 1'
#
loop_
_entity.id
_entity.type
_entity.pdbx_description
1 polymer ?
#
loop_
_entity_poly.entity_id
_entity_poly.type
_entity_poly.pdbx_seq_one_letter_code
_entity_poly.pdbx_strand_id
1 'polypeptide(L)'
;MDPRISPQKLRAKYHCAEVNWASGQDADEAPKGFSPVVGVTRLAPGIPELFITNPPISARLSSSPSPNRECAVHSRFPLATTTSRPSASFRVPVNRAPTPTPRIGRHPQHHLRSSRHSASLPVRTSPPFCTGWSFKLAFAQRLAFAGVGVGSAAARTGGVAPSATRAAAASGVVSAARSRVPSSGRRVHLSTLLRRSAMEPRRPDLSADSPSSASSSASAAASAGRISLVSRHLLQATSSLSLSSSSSTQTSSSPPQQRRYSSSSTMSSQPPHATLLIPGPIEFDDAVLQSMSHYSESHVGPAFVNTFGETLTMVRQLFQSTDPAAQPFVISGSGTLGWDLVAANLLEAGENALVLSTGYFGDGLADCLRTYGANVDKIDGEVGGRPQIPAIEKALSEKKYKVLTVTHVDTSTGVLSELKDLTAAVRRVSPETLVVVDGVCSVACEEIAFDAWGLDGVVTASQKAIGCPAGLSISFFSSRAIDAFKNRKTPPASYYVSMKNWTPIMQNYEAKKPSYFATPSPQLIHALHTALTQILSKPLAEQFQKHIEVSDRVKKAVTDLGLKIVATKKEDQAHAMTAIYLPETVQIADVLPKLAAKGVVFAGGIHKAIATRYIRFGHMGVSALDPNRKDIDKALDALRDSLAETGYKA
;
A
#
# COMPACT_ATOMS: atom_id res chain seq x y z
N MET A 1 -56.19 21.04 28.29
CA MET A 1 -57.01 21.21 27.06
C MET A 1 -56.33 22.24 26.17
N ASP A 2 -56.66 22.23 24.87
CA ASP A 2 -56.34 23.23 23.84
C ASP A 2 -54.84 23.58 23.58
N PRO A 3 -54.26 23.16 22.43
CA PRO A 3 -52.98 23.64 21.93
C PRO A 3 -53.16 24.70 20.82
N ARG A 4 -52.44 25.83 20.91
CA ARG A 4 -52.15 26.76 19.78
C ARG A 4 -51.17 27.88 20.17
N ILE A 5 -50.08 28.03 19.41
CA ILE A 5 -49.40 29.29 19.06
C ILE A 5 -48.24 28.96 18.08
N SER A 6 -48.00 29.83 17.10
CA SER A 6 -47.01 29.62 16.03
C SER A 6 -45.66 30.33 16.30
N PRO A 7 -44.53 29.80 15.79
CA PRO A 7 -43.22 30.44 15.93
C PRO A 7 -43.04 31.63 14.97
N GLN A 8 -42.48 32.74 15.46
CA GLN A 8 -41.99 33.82 14.62
C GLN A 8 -40.80 34.58 15.25
N LYS A 9 -39.91 35.07 14.39
CA LYS A 9 -38.83 36.05 14.61
C LYS A 9 -37.67 35.62 15.53
N LEU A 10 -36.52 35.39 14.89
CA LEU A 10 -35.26 36.01 15.30
C LEU A 10 -34.47 36.40 14.05
N ARG A 11 -34.13 37.69 13.91
CA ARG A 11 -33.20 38.21 12.91
C ARG A 11 -31.84 38.36 13.57
N ALA A 12 -30.79 37.78 12.98
CA ALA A 12 -29.41 38.16 13.25
C ALA A 12 -28.81 38.83 12.00
N LYS A 13 -28.00 39.88 12.19
CA LYS A 13 -27.31 40.57 11.09
C LYS A 13 -25.97 39.87 10.83
N TYR A 14 -25.65 39.63 9.57
CA TYR A 14 -24.25 39.42 9.17
C TYR A 14 -23.65 40.78 8.79
N HIS A 15 -22.44 41.06 9.29
CA HIS A 15 -21.58 42.10 8.74
C HIS A 15 -20.56 41.44 7.81
N CYS A 16 -20.46 41.92 6.57
CA CYS A 16 -19.29 41.67 5.75
C CYS A 16 -18.15 42.55 6.25
N ALA A 17 -16.96 41.96 6.40
CA ALA A 17 -15.72 42.71 6.53
C ALA A 17 -14.94 42.53 5.22
N GLU A 18 -14.78 43.61 4.46
CA GLU A 18 -13.93 43.62 3.27
C GLU A 18 -12.47 43.70 3.69
N VAL A 19 -11.60 42.90 3.07
CA VAL A 19 -10.15 42.95 3.29
C VAL A 19 -9.49 43.55 2.06
N ASN A 20 -9.18 44.85 2.12
CA ASN A 20 -8.44 45.54 1.07
C ASN A 20 -6.95 45.19 1.08
N TRP A 21 -6.35 45.15 -0.10
CA TRP A 21 -4.92 44.86 -0.32
C TRP A 21 -4.27 46.07 -1.01
N ALA A 22 -3.38 46.81 -0.32
CA ALA A 22 -2.64 47.94 -0.91
C ALA A 22 -1.31 48.27 -0.20
N SER A 23 -0.20 48.03 -0.92
CA SER A 23 1.07 48.78 -1.02
C SER A 23 1.56 49.78 0.06
N GLY A 24 2.86 49.68 0.39
CA GLY A 24 3.73 50.73 0.99
C GLY A 24 4.70 50.14 2.04
N GLN A 25 5.96 49.81 1.74
CA GLN A 25 7.18 50.62 1.51
C GLN A 25 7.97 51.04 2.78
N ASP A 26 9.20 50.52 2.83
CA ASP A 26 10.49 51.08 3.26
C ASP A 26 10.71 51.72 4.65
N ALA A 27 11.63 51.13 5.44
CA ALA A 27 12.74 51.80 6.15
C ALA A 27 13.73 50.78 6.80
N ASP A 28 15.00 51.15 6.94
CA ASP A 28 16.11 50.31 7.42
C ASP A 28 16.37 50.40 8.95
N GLU A 29 16.95 49.35 9.55
CA GLU A 29 18.34 49.33 10.09
C GLU A 29 18.63 48.12 11.01
N ALA A 30 19.92 47.75 11.14
CA ALA A 30 20.43 46.73 12.05
C ALA A 30 21.95 46.95 12.31
N PRO A 31 22.63 46.14 13.14
CA PRO A 31 22.52 46.13 14.60
C PRO A 31 23.87 46.42 15.29
N LYS A 32 23.88 46.59 16.62
CA LYS A 32 25.11 46.56 17.44
C LYS A 32 24.88 45.72 18.71
N GLY A 33 25.85 44.87 19.05
CA GLY A 33 25.85 44.07 20.28
C GLY A 33 27.20 44.17 20.99
N PHE A 34 27.30 43.65 22.22
CA PHE A 34 28.58 43.48 22.93
C PHE A 34 28.52 42.37 24.00
N SER A 35 29.69 41.81 24.29
CA SER A 35 30.02 40.81 25.32
C SER A 35 31.55 40.65 25.37
N PRO A 36 32.18 39.89 26.30
CA PRO A 36 31.69 39.37 27.59
C PRO A 36 32.66 39.73 28.76
N VAL A 37 32.37 39.31 30.01
CA VAL A 37 33.38 39.18 31.09
C VAL A 37 33.12 37.89 31.90
N VAL A 38 34.19 37.31 32.47
CA VAL A 38 34.24 36.00 33.17
C VAL A 38 34.20 36.17 34.70
N GLY A 39 33.67 35.17 35.42
CA GLY A 39 33.85 35.05 36.88
C GLY A 39 33.48 33.67 37.42
N VAL A 40 34.45 32.95 38.02
CA VAL A 40 34.24 31.63 38.65
C VAL A 40 34.92 31.60 40.02
N THR A 41 34.16 31.38 41.09
CA THR A 41 34.69 30.97 42.41
C THR A 41 33.68 30.09 43.15
N ARG A 42 34.10 29.46 44.26
CA ARG A 42 33.39 28.33 44.90
C ARG A 42 33.54 28.38 46.43
N LEU A 43 32.68 27.64 47.12
CA LEU A 43 32.69 27.30 48.57
C LEU A 43 31.93 28.26 49.52
N ALA A 44 31.38 27.66 50.58
CA ALA A 44 30.69 28.24 51.74
C ALA A 44 31.56 27.96 53.02
N PRO A 45 31.14 28.10 54.32
CA PRO A 45 29.82 27.81 54.90
C PRO A 45 29.31 28.81 55.99
N GLY A 46 28.12 28.54 56.56
CA GLY A 46 27.59 29.18 57.78
C GLY A 46 26.19 28.69 58.14
N ILE A 47 26.05 27.91 59.23
CA ILE A 47 24.82 27.19 59.68
C ILE A 47 24.89 27.14 61.22
N PRO A 48 23.87 27.61 61.99
CA PRO A 48 22.63 26.87 62.31
C PRO A 48 21.37 27.79 62.28
N GLU A 49 20.16 27.54 62.80
CA GLU A 49 19.49 26.57 63.71
C GLU A 49 18.03 26.31 63.21
N LEU A 50 17.17 25.45 63.77
CA LEU A 50 17.25 24.11 64.41
C LEU A 50 15.80 23.67 64.75
N PHE A 51 15.34 22.45 64.40
CA PHE A 51 14.45 21.66 65.27
C PHE A 51 14.31 20.18 64.84
N ILE A 52 14.59 19.34 65.83
CA ILE A 52 14.72 17.87 65.88
C ILE A 52 13.34 17.18 65.62
N THR A 53 13.25 16.11 64.82
CA THR A 53 13.19 14.71 65.32
C THR A 53 13.33 13.65 64.20
N ASN A 54 13.62 12.39 64.62
CA ASN A 54 14.18 11.26 63.86
C ASN A 54 13.90 9.96 64.71
N PRO A 55 14.25 8.68 64.35
CA PRO A 55 14.76 8.06 63.12
C PRO A 55 14.00 6.72 62.76
N PRO A 56 14.53 5.76 61.94
CA PRO A 56 13.79 4.57 61.46
C PRO A 56 14.37 3.20 61.95
N ILE A 57 13.98 2.06 61.33
CA ILE A 57 14.76 0.79 61.34
C ILE A 57 14.44 -0.10 60.09
N SER A 58 15.24 -1.14 59.83
CA SER A 58 15.27 -1.97 58.61
C SER A 58 15.29 -3.49 58.88
N ALA A 59 14.83 -4.32 57.93
CA ALA A 59 15.18 -5.75 57.82
C ALA A 59 14.93 -6.31 56.39
N ARG A 60 15.50 -7.50 56.09
CA ARG A 60 15.33 -8.29 54.85
C ARG A 60 14.88 -9.72 55.21
N LEU A 61 14.29 -10.48 54.27
CA LEU A 61 14.90 -11.71 53.70
C LEU A 61 14.03 -12.43 52.64
N SER A 62 14.65 -13.43 52.00
CA SER A 62 14.29 -14.17 50.79
C SER A 62 13.34 -15.36 50.97
N SER A 63 12.61 -15.77 49.91
CA SER A 63 12.84 -17.06 49.18
C SER A 63 11.71 -17.40 48.18
N SER A 64 11.95 -18.36 47.29
CA SER A 64 10.96 -19.03 46.43
C SER A 64 11.09 -20.56 46.59
N PRO A 65 10.02 -21.33 46.33
CA PRO A 65 10.05 -22.20 45.14
C PRO A 65 8.65 -22.48 44.49
N SER A 66 8.64 -23.29 43.44
CA SER A 66 7.49 -24.01 42.84
C SER A 66 7.61 -25.53 43.16
N PRO A 67 6.78 -26.50 42.66
CA PRO A 67 5.65 -26.45 41.71
C PRO A 67 4.42 -27.36 42.05
N ASN A 68 3.48 -27.50 41.10
CA ASN A 68 2.54 -28.63 40.86
C ASN A 68 1.49 -29.08 41.92
N ARG A 69 0.18 -29.03 41.57
CA ARG A 69 -0.63 -30.22 41.16
C ARG A 69 -2.10 -29.92 40.80
N GLU A 70 -2.79 -30.93 40.25
CA GLU A 70 -4.18 -30.87 39.77
C GLU A 70 -5.23 -30.99 40.89
N CYS A 71 -6.48 -30.57 40.61
CA CYS A 71 -7.66 -31.39 40.93
C CYS A 71 -8.90 -30.96 40.11
N ALA A 72 -9.80 -31.88 39.80
CA ALA A 72 -11.08 -31.62 39.14
C ALA A 72 -12.24 -32.24 39.94
N VAL A 73 -13.41 -31.61 39.95
CA VAL A 73 -14.61 -32.12 40.64
C VAL A 73 -15.88 -31.88 39.80
N HIS A 74 -16.73 -32.90 39.70
CA HIS A 74 -18.06 -32.83 39.08
C HIS A 74 -19.13 -32.32 40.04
N SER A 75 -20.19 -31.71 39.50
CA SER A 75 -21.54 -31.82 40.05
C SER A 75 -22.60 -31.84 38.93
N ARG A 76 -23.67 -32.62 39.12
CA ARG A 76 -24.76 -32.82 38.15
C ARG A 76 -26.11 -32.78 38.88
N PHE A 77 -27.07 -32.02 38.34
CA PHE A 77 -28.53 -32.26 38.46
C PHE A 77 -29.12 -32.14 39.91
N PRO A 78 -30.47 -32.11 40.14
CA PRO A 78 -31.58 -32.72 39.40
C PRO A 78 -32.71 -31.79 38.89
N LEU A 79 -33.73 -32.40 38.26
CA LEU A 79 -34.94 -31.77 37.74
C LEU A 79 -36.07 -31.71 38.79
N ALA A 80 -37.08 -30.86 38.52
CA ALA A 80 -38.45 -31.03 39.00
C ALA A 80 -39.46 -30.58 37.91
N THR A 81 -40.67 -31.16 37.90
CA THR A 81 -41.71 -30.91 36.88
C THR A 81 -43.11 -30.91 37.49
N THR A 82 -43.96 -29.93 37.14
CA THR A 82 -45.43 -30.13 37.20
C THR A 82 -46.21 -29.17 36.29
N THR A 83 -47.43 -29.59 35.93
CA THR A 83 -48.34 -29.06 34.89
C THR A 83 -49.39 -28.07 35.40
N SER A 84 -49.89 -27.16 34.54
CA SER A 84 -51.34 -26.89 34.39
C SER A 84 -51.71 -26.10 33.11
N ARG A 85 -53.00 -26.13 32.75
CA ARG A 85 -53.74 -25.45 31.66
C ARG A 85 -55.21 -25.27 32.17
N PRO A 86 -56.19 -24.63 31.48
CA PRO A 86 -56.28 -24.36 30.03
C PRO A 86 -56.85 -23.00 29.55
N SER A 87 -56.59 -22.72 28.26
CA SER A 87 -57.47 -22.02 27.31
C SER A 87 -56.96 -22.36 25.87
N ALA A 88 -57.62 -22.12 24.74
CA ALA A 88 -58.98 -21.65 24.43
C ALA A 88 -59.52 -22.40 23.17
N SER A 89 -60.28 -21.73 22.29
CA SER A 89 -60.83 -22.26 21.01
C SER A 89 -60.63 -21.23 19.88
N PHE A 90 -60.32 -21.59 18.62
CA PHE A 90 -61.27 -22.19 17.65
C PHE A 90 -60.61 -23.08 16.55
N ARG A 91 -61.41 -23.69 15.66
CA ARG A 91 -61.06 -24.68 14.59
C ARG A 91 -60.97 -24.01 13.19
N VAL A 92 -60.16 -24.40 12.17
CA VAL A 92 -59.91 -25.69 11.43
C VAL A 92 -61.16 -26.13 10.63
N PRO A 93 -61.13 -26.52 9.31
CA PRO A 93 -60.10 -27.15 8.43
C PRO A 93 -59.66 -26.29 7.20
N VAL A 94 -58.69 -26.59 6.29
CA VAL A 94 -58.08 -27.79 5.63
C VAL A 94 -58.85 -28.39 4.43
N ASN A 95 -58.44 -28.12 3.16
CA ASN A 95 -57.83 -29.11 2.23
C ASN A 95 -57.47 -28.61 0.79
N ARG A 96 -56.52 -29.32 0.15
CA ARG A 96 -56.24 -29.55 -1.30
C ARG A 96 -56.00 -28.40 -2.32
N ALA A 97 -54.98 -28.62 -3.17
CA ALA A 97 -54.80 -28.04 -4.52
C ALA A 97 -55.28 -29.06 -5.60
N PRO A 98 -55.38 -28.70 -6.91
CA PRO A 98 -54.19 -28.77 -7.79
C PRO A 98 -54.11 -27.73 -8.95
N THR A 99 -53.10 -27.91 -9.80
CA THR A 99 -52.71 -27.21 -11.05
C THR A 99 -53.78 -26.91 -12.10
N PRO A 100 -53.47 -25.97 -13.02
CA PRO A 100 -53.71 -26.22 -14.46
C PRO A 100 -52.49 -25.93 -15.37
N THR A 101 -52.46 -26.58 -16.53
CA THR A 101 -51.57 -26.28 -17.68
C THR A 101 -52.42 -26.12 -18.97
N PRO A 102 -51.86 -26.02 -20.19
CA PRO A 102 -51.97 -24.83 -21.05
C PRO A 102 -53.08 -24.90 -22.12
N ARG A 103 -53.29 -23.79 -22.85
CA ARG A 103 -54.07 -23.76 -24.11
C ARG A 103 -53.40 -22.93 -25.21
N ILE A 104 -53.70 -23.30 -26.46
CA ILE A 104 -53.16 -22.75 -27.73
C ILE A 104 -54.28 -21.95 -28.44
N GLY A 105 -53.95 -20.83 -29.13
CA GLY A 105 -54.93 -19.76 -29.42
C GLY A 105 -54.98 -19.07 -30.81
N ARG A 106 -54.20 -19.50 -31.83
CA ARG A 106 -54.28 -19.08 -33.26
C ARG A 106 -53.90 -17.62 -33.66
N HIS A 107 -53.66 -17.50 -34.97
CA HIS A 107 -53.25 -16.33 -35.78
C HIS A 107 -54.41 -15.40 -36.18
N PRO A 108 -54.09 -14.23 -36.76
CA PRO A 108 -54.35 -14.07 -38.21
C PRO A 108 -53.06 -13.94 -39.05
N GLN A 109 -53.22 -14.05 -40.38
CA GLN A 109 -52.17 -13.91 -41.40
C GLN A 109 -52.40 -12.65 -42.25
N HIS A 110 -51.34 -12.13 -42.86
CA HIS A 110 -51.43 -11.43 -44.14
C HIS A 110 -50.28 -11.85 -45.07
N HIS A 111 -50.45 -11.62 -46.37
CA HIS A 111 -49.83 -12.40 -47.45
C HIS A 111 -48.63 -11.75 -48.14
N LEU A 112 -47.73 -12.61 -48.65
CA LEU A 112 -46.93 -12.48 -49.89
C LEU A 112 -45.96 -11.27 -49.99
N ARG A 113 -44.75 -11.40 -50.54
CA ARG A 113 -44.41 -12.09 -51.79
C ARG A 113 -42.94 -12.52 -51.84
N SER A 114 -42.60 -13.34 -52.84
CA SER A 114 -41.26 -13.90 -53.08
C SER A 114 -40.45 -13.16 -54.14
N SER A 115 -39.12 -13.16 -54.01
CA SER A 115 -38.22 -13.51 -55.12
C SER A 115 -36.83 -13.93 -54.59
N ARG A 116 -36.12 -14.75 -55.37
CA ARG A 116 -34.68 -15.03 -55.23
C ARG A 116 -33.94 -14.25 -56.31
N HIS A 117 -32.68 -13.87 -56.09
CA HIS A 117 -31.65 -13.98 -57.12
C HIS A 117 -30.25 -14.06 -56.50
N SER A 118 -29.30 -14.56 -57.31
CA SER A 118 -27.93 -14.90 -56.93
C SER A 118 -27.00 -14.59 -58.10
N ALA A 119 -25.92 -13.85 -57.89
CA ALA A 119 -24.84 -13.67 -58.85
C ALA A 119 -23.52 -13.28 -58.16
N SER A 120 -22.40 -13.56 -58.84
CA SER A 120 -21.02 -13.50 -58.33
C SER A 120 -20.24 -12.22 -58.76
N LEU A 121 -19.24 -11.86 -57.94
CA LEU A 121 -17.84 -11.44 -58.26
C LEU A 121 -17.49 -10.96 -59.69
N PRO A 122 -16.61 -9.93 -59.89
CA PRO A 122 -15.16 -10.11 -59.65
C PRO A 122 -14.37 -8.87 -59.12
N VAL A 123 -13.07 -8.76 -59.46
CA VAL A 123 -11.96 -8.13 -58.69
C VAL A 123 -11.04 -7.24 -59.56
N ARG A 124 -10.25 -6.33 -58.92
CA ARG A 124 -9.12 -5.44 -59.37
C ARG A 124 -9.46 -3.94 -59.31
N THR A 125 -8.53 -2.98 -59.05
CA THR A 125 -7.04 -3.02 -58.97
C THR A 125 -6.48 -2.05 -57.89
N SER A 126 -5.21 -2.22 -57.49
CA SER A 126 -4.42 -1.43 -56.50
C SER A 126 -3.44 -0.46 -57.21
N PRO A 127 -2.38 0.15 -56.60
CA PRO A 127 -1.96 0.35 -55.18
C PRO A 127 -2.02 1.88 -54.85
N PRO A 128 -1.11 2.57 -54.10
CA PRO A 128 -0.11 2.26 -53.05
C PRO A 128 -0.44 2.99 -51.70
N PHE A 129 0.40 3.28 -50.69
CA PHE A 129 1.86 3.13 -50.40
C PHE A 129 2.04 2.79 -48.88
N CYS A 130 3.28 2.81 -48.35
CA CYS A 130 3.64 2.54 -46.94
C CYS A 130 4.07 3.83 -46.18
N THR A 131 4.11 3.94 -44.84
CA THR A 131 4.82 3.13 -43.81
C THR A 131 4.26 3.42 -42.40
N GLY A 132 4.56 2.70 -41.31
CA GLY A 132 5.35 1.46 -41.17
C GLY A 132 6.54 1.57 -40.19
N TRP A 133 6.31 1.54 -38.87
CA TRP A 133 7.37 1.43 -37.84
C TRP A 133 7.10 0.27 -36.88
N SER A 134 8.14 -0.53 -36.58
CA SER A 134 8.12 -1.59 -35.57
C SER A 134 9.56 -1.88 -35.14
N PHE A 135 9.85 -1.79 -33.84
CA PHE A 135 11.20 -2.06 -33.33
C PHE A 135 11.48 -3.56 -33.23
N LYS A 136 12.57 -4.00 -33.86
CA LYS A 136 13.24 -5.28 -33.54
C LYS A 136 14.54 -4.97 -32.81
N LEU A 137 14.77 -5.61 -31.66
CA LEU A 137 16.10 -5.68 -31.07
C LEU A 137 16.98 -6.61 -31.92
N ALA A 138 18.20 -6.17 -32.24
CA ALA A 138 19.17 -6.97 -32.96
C ALA A 138 20.12 -7.68 -31.97
N PHE A 139 20.21 -9.00 -32.08
CA PHE A 139 21.21 -9.79 -31.36
C PHE A 139 22.56 -9.67 -32.09
N ALA A 140 23.62 -9.24 -31.41
CA ALA A 140 24.95 -9.08 -31.99
C ALA A 140 25.95 -10.02 -31.33
N GLN A 141 26.32 -11.10 -32.04
CA GLN A 141 27.24 -12.12 -31.56
C GLN A 141 28.61 -11.92 -32.21
N ARG A 142 29.65 -11.66 -31.41
CA ARG A 142 31.06 -11.73 -31.83
C ARG A 142 31.84 -12.62 -30.89
N LEU A 143 32.30 -13.75 -31.41
CA LEU A 143 33.32 -14.59 -30.78
C LEU A 143 34.70 -14.23 -31.34
N ALA A 144 35.71 -14.28 -30.48
CA ALA A 144 37.12 -14.22 -30.84
C ALA A 144 37.84 -15.45 -30.27
N PHE A 145 38.87 -15.93 -30.96
CA PHE A 145 39.57 -17.18 -30.61
C PHE A 145 40.61 -16.99 -29.49
N ALA A 146 40.46 -17.74 -28.39
CA ALA A 146 41.54 -18.36 -27.61
C ALA A 146 40.94 -19.28 -26.51
N GLY A 147 41.52 -20.42 -26.14
CA GLY A 147 42.72 -21.03 -26.72
C GLY A 147 43.53 -21.98 -25.82
N VAL A 148 42.95 -22.57 -24.77
CA VAL A 148 43.62 -23.58 -23.92
C VAL A 148 42.61 -24.70 -23.59
N GLY A 149 43.06 -25.95 -23.53
CA GLY A 149 42.17 -27.07 -23.22
C GLY A 149 42.87 -28.27 -22.56
N VAL A 150 42.10 -28.97 -21.72
CA VAL A 150 42.32 -30.33 -21.18
C VAL A 150 40.90 -30.91 -21.05
N GLY A 151 40.57 -32.15 -21.39
CA GLY A 151 41.42 -33.27 -21.80
C GLY A 151 41.08 -34.52 -20.99
N SER A 152 40.06 -35.27 -21.40
CA SER A 152 39.78 -36.62 -20.88
C SER A 152 38.94 -37.42 -21.87
N ALA A 153 39.24 -38.72 -22.03
CA ALA A 153 38.56 -39.63 -22.93
C ALA A 153 37.75 -40.68 -22.14
N ALA A 154 36.63 -41.13 -22.70
CA ALA A 154 35.70 -42.01 -22.00
C ALA A 154 36.01 -43.51 -22.18
N ALA A 155 36.21 -44.22 -21.07
CA ALA A 155 36.12 -45.67 -20.95
C ALA A 155 35.89 -46.04 -19.47
N ARG A 156 35.18 -47.12 -19.09
CA ARG A 156 34.01 -47.83 -19.67
C ARG A 156 33.56 -48.85 -18.59
N THR A 157 32.33 -49.36 -18.70
CA THR A 157 31.84 -50.65 -18.12
C THR A 157 31.89 -50.90 -16.60
N GLY A 158 30.74 -51.34 -16.05
CA GLY A 158 30.63 -52.07 -14.78
C GLY A 158 30.31 -51.20 -13.55
N GLY A 159 29.30 -51.49 -12.72
CA GLY A 159 28.20 -52.45 -12.88
C GLY A 159 27.72 -53.06 -11.56
N VAL A 160 26.41 -52.95 -11.27
CA VAL A 160 25.68 -53.62 -10.17
C VAL A 160 25.95 -53.05 -8.76
N ALA A 161 24.94 -53.14 -7.90
CA ALA A 161 24.84 -52.65 -6.51
C ALA A 161 24.39 -53.85 -5.60
N PRO A 162 23.80 -53.75 -4.39
CA PRO A 162 23.53 -52.60 -3.51
C PRO A 162 23.92 -52.88 -2.02
N SER A 163 23.17 -52.34 -1.05
CA SER A 163 23.28 -52.47 0.43
C SER A 163 24.51 -51.74 1.03
N ALA A 164 24.35 -50.82 2.01
CA ALA A 164 23.84 -50.94 3.38
C ALA A 164 24.81 -51.71 4.30
N THR A 165 25.08 -51.30 5.55
CA THR A 165 24.26 -50.50 6.49
C THR A 165 25.15 -49.74 7.51
N ARG A 166 24.53 -48.97 8.43
CA ARG A 166 24.85 -48.75 9.87
C ARG A 166 26.26 -49.11 10.42
N ALA A 167 26.83 -48.39 11.40
CA ALA A 167 26.43 -47.19 12.17
C ALA A 167 27.59 -46.75 13.10
N ALA A 168 27.31 -45.80 14.00
CA ALA A 168 27.99 -45.55 15.30
C ALA A 168 29.51 -45.28 15.26
N ALA A 169 29.97 -44.04 15.42
CA ALA A 169 29.99 -43.23 16.65
C ALA A 169 31.03 -43.70 17.69
N ALA A 170 32.01 -42.82 17.94
CA ALA A 170 32.80 -42.77 19.17
C ALA A 170 33.21 -41.31 19.43
N SER A 171 33.06 -40.84 20.67
CA SER A 171 33.49 -39.50 21.09
C SER A 171 34.98 -39.48 21.45
N GLY A 172 35.66 -38.36 21.22
CA GLY A 172 37.03 -38.11 21.70
C GLY A 172 37.17 -36.66 22.16
N VAL A 173 37.71 -36.45 23.36
CA VAL A 173 37.77 -35.15 24.05
C VAL A 173 39.11 -35.00 24.76
N VAL A 174 39.60 -33.75 24.93
CA VAL A 174 40.84 -33.37 25.66
C VAL A 174 42.11 -33.77 24.86
N SER A 175 43.15 -32.95 24.68
CA SER A 175 43.76 -31.96 25.59
C SER A 175 44.37 -30.74 24.88
N ALA A 176 44.94 -29.81 25.66
CA ALA A 176 45.52 -28.55 25.22
C ALA A 176 47.06 -28.46 25.41
N ALA A 177 47.69 -27.55 24.68
CA ALA A 177 49.06 -27.07 24.93
C ALA A 177 49.12 -25.53 24.84
N ARG A 178 50.13 -24.91 25.47
CA ARG A 178 50.21 -23.45 25.71
C ARG A 178 51.60 -22.90 25.33
N SER A 179 51.74 -21.56 25.41
CA SER A 179 52.99 -20.77 25.33
C SER A 179 53.49 -20.43 23.90
N ARG A 180 54.17 -19.31 23.65
CA ARG A 180 54.57 -18.16 24.51
C ARG A 180 54.79 -16.88 23.64
N VAL A 181 54.93 -15.71 24.27
CA VAL A 181 55.16 -14.39 23.60
C VAL A 181 56.36 -13.67 24.23
N PRO A 182 57.23 -13.04 23.41
CA PRO A 182 57.61 -11.61 23.56
C PRO A 182 57.59 -10.88 22.18
N SER A 183 57.22 -9.60 21.99
CA SER A 183 57.82 -8.32 22.45
C SER A 183 59.32 -8.16 22.10
N SER A 184 59.87 -7.03 21.59
CA SER A 184 59.35 -5.73 21.12
C SER A 184 60.47 -4.95 20.36
N GLY A 185 60.18 -3.79 19.73
CA GLY A 185 61.16 -2.67 19.71
C GLY A 185 61.61 -2.00 18.38
N ARG A 186 61.17 -0.74 18.20
CA ARG A 186 61.84 0.45 17.60
C ARG A 186 62.30 0.54 16.11
N ARG A 187 62.08 1.76 15.60
CA ARG A 187 62.35 2.40 14.30
C ARG A 187 63.84 2.56 13.94
N VAL A 188 64.15 2.83 12.65
CA VAL A 188 64.68 4.13 12.13
C VAL A 188 64.70 4.16 10.56
N HIS A 189 64.96 5.34 9.98
CA HIS A 189 64.99 5.77 8.56
C HIS A 189 66.02 5.02 7.63
N LEU A 190 66.15 5.25 6.30
CA LEU A 190 66.00 6.48 5.49
C LEU A 190 65.87 6.25 3.95
N SER A 191 65.03 7.08 3.27
CA SER A 191 65.04 7.55 1.85
C SER A 191 65.21 6.57 0.64
N THR A 192 64.99 6.91 -0.65
CA THR A 192 64.85 8.21 -1.36
C THR A 192 64.15 8.08 -2.74
N LEU A 193 63.22 8.99 -3.11
CA LEU A 193 62.86 9.43 -4.50
C LEU A 193 62.24 8.38 -5.49
N LEU A 194 61.52 8.70 -6.60
CA LEU A 194 60.96 9.96 -7.14
C LEU A 194 59.80 9.71 -8.14
N ARG A 195 58.64 10.38 -7.96
CA ARG A 195 57.99 11.33 -8.92
C ARG A 195 56.56 11.69 -8.48
N ARG A 196 56.08 12.86 -8.93
CA ARG A 196 54.76 13.45 -8.62
C ARG A 196 54.01 13.74 -9.92
N SER A 197 52.68 13.90 -9.83
CA SER A 197 51.98 15.05 -10.43
C SER A 197 50.60 15.26 -9.81
N ALA A 198 50.26 16.51 -9.52
CA ALA A 198 48.93 16.99 -9.10
C ALA A 198 48.90 18.51 -9.30
N MET A 199 47.86 19.08 -9.93
CA MET A 199 47.79 20.53 -10.16
C MET A 199 46.38 21.07 -10.44
N GLU A 200 45.98 22.03 -9.62
CA GLU A 200 44.94 23.07 -9.81
C GLU A 200 45.15 24.12 -8.68
N PRO A 201 44.48 25.29 -8.64
CA PRO A 201 43.63 25.95 -9.64
C PRO A 201 44.14 27.37 -10.01
N ARG A 202 43.46 28.12 -10.89
CA ARG A 202 43.55 29.60 -10.97
C ARG A 202 42.25 30.28 -11.43
N ARG A 203 41.92 31.42 -10.81
CA ARG A 203 41.23 32.56 -11.44
C ARG A 203 42.25 33.63 -11.84
N PRO A 204 41.93 34.55 -12.76
CA PRO A 204 42.52 35.88 -12.84
C PRO A 204 41.54 36.97 -12.33
N ASP A 205 42.10 38.09 -11.86
CA ASP A 205 41.43 39.37 -11.63
C ASP A 205 42.49 40.47 -11.74
N LEU A 206 42.20 41.59 -12.42
CA LEU A 206 43.08 42.75 -12.61
C LEU A 206 42.26 44.03 -12.95
N SER A 207 42.80 45.19 -12.59
CA SER A 207 42.05 46.44 -12.40
C SER A 207 42.64 47.67 -13.12
N ALA A 208 41.79 48.69 -13.32
CA ALA A 208 42.09 50.06 -13.80
C ALA A 208 42.51 50.16 -15.29
N ASP A 209 42.26 51.25 -16.04
CA ASP A 209 42.08 52.66 -15.67
C ASP A 209 41.03 53.44 -16.53
N SER A 210 40.88 54.75 -16.29
CA SER A 210 40.04 55.74 -17.02
C SER A 210 40.95 56.80 -17.74
N PRO A 211 40.50 57.90 -18.43
CA PRO A 211 39.17 58.57 -18.45
C PRO A 211 38.71 59.25 -19.80
N SER A 212 37.61 60.04 -19.71
CA SER A 212 37.20 61.15 -20.62
C SER A 212 36.60 60.78 -22.01
N SER A 213 35.71 61.55 -22.67
CA SER A 213 34.95 62.79 -22.34
C SER A 213 33.69 62.97 -23.24
N ALA A 214 32.70 63.77 -22.79
CA ALA A 214 31.66 64.46 -23.59
C ALA A 214 30.63 63.59 -24.40
N SER A 215 29.43 64.06 -24.78
CA SER A 215 28.54 65.13 -24.23
C SER A 215 27.09 64.97 -24.73
N SER A 216 26.14 65.65 -24.03
CA SER A 216 24.89 66.25 -24.55
C SER A 216 23.77 65.42 -25.23
N SER A 217 22.61 65.42 -24.54
CA SER A 217 21.24 65.72 -25.03
C SER A 217 20.41 64.74 -25.92
N ALA A 218 19.41 64.14 -25.25
CA ALA A 218 17.95 64.33 -25.49
C ALA A 218 17.13 63.40 -26.43
N SER A 219 15.83 63.30 -26.06
CA SER A 219 14.65 62.87 -26.83
C SER A 219 14.41 61.37 -27.15
N ALA A 220 13.80 60.68 -26.18
CA ALA A 220 12.65 59.76 -26.31
C ALA A 220 12.41 58.94 -27.61
N ALA A 221 12.49 57.61 -27.48
CA ALA A 221 11.71 56.63 -28.25
C ALA A 221 11.53 55.34 -27.41
N ALA A 222 10.51 54.52 -27.69
CA ALA A 222 10.17 53.33 -26.90
C ALA A 222 10.34 52.00 -27.65
N SER A 223 10.89 50.98 -26.98
CA SER A 223 10.76 49.55 -27.34
C SER A 223 11.19 48.70 -26.12
N ALA A 224 10.29 48.12 -25.33
CA ALA A 224 9.52 46.90 -25.64
C ALA A 224 10.41 45.65 -25.84
N GLY A 225 10.61 44.87 -24.76
CA GLY A 225 11.36 43.61 -24.78
C GLY A 225 10.63 42.49 -25.53
N ARG A 226 11.38 41.46 -25.96
CA ARG A 226 10.84 40.31 -26.69
C ARG A 226 10.72 39.07 -25.80
N ILE A 227 9.48 38.58 -25.64
CA ILE A 227 9.15 37.32 -24.97
C ILE A 227 9.11 36.16 -25.99
N SER A 228 9.20 34.93 -25.47
CA SER A 228 9.38 33.64 -26.14
C SER A 228 8.44 33.31 -27.32
N LEU A 229 8.93 32.40 -28.18
CA LEU A 229 8.28 31.82 -29.36
C LEU A 229 7.20 30.77 -29.01
N VAL A 230 5.95 31.18 -28.70
CA VAL A 230 4.75 30.33 -28.91
C VAL A 230 3.55 31.17 -29.36
N SER A 231 3.59 31.69 -30.60
CA SER A 231 2.41 32.17 -31.35
C SER A 231 2.75 32.47 -32.81
N ARG A 232 2.66 31.45 -33.68
CA ARG A 232 2.70 31.59 -35.15
C ARG A 232 1.87 30.49 -35.81
N HIS A 233 0.54 30.60 -35.75
CA HIS A 233 -0.38 29.96 -36.71
C HIS A 233 -1.82 30.50 -36.53
N LEU A 234 -1.99 31.79 -36.82
CA LEU A 234 -3.25 32.48 -37.13
C LEU A 234 -2.91 33.89 -37.65
N LEU A 235 -3.84 34.54 -38.35
CA LEU A 235 -3.70 35.88 -38.96
C LEU A 235 -2.69 36.01 -40.12
N GLN A 236 -3.09 35.54 -41.30
CA GLN A 236 -2.72 36.18 -42.57
C GLN A 236 -3.89 36.05 -43.57
N ALA A 237 -3.92 36.94 -44.57
CA ALA A 237 -4.90 36.98 -45.68
C ALA A 237 -6.37 37.29 -45.33
N THR A 238 -6.63 38.52 -44.85
CA THR A 238 -7.84 39.27 -45.24
C THR A 238 -7.45 40.67 -45.69
N SER A 239 -7.71 41.02 -46.95
CA SER A 239 -7.53 42.37 -47.49
C SER A 239 -8.49 42.61 -48.65
N SER A 240 -9.15 43.77 -48.62
CA SER A 240 -9.86 44.43 -49.73
C SER A 240 -10.74 43.59 -50.67
N LEU A 241 -12.06 43.82 -50.60
CA LEU A 241 -12.85 44.15 -51.79
C LEU A 241 -14.02 45.09 -51.41
N SER A 242 -14.59 45.76 -52.41
CA SER A 242 -15.38 47.00 -52.27
C SER A 242 -16.81 46.82 -51.75
N LEU A 243 -17.33 47.85 -51.08
CA LEU A 243 -18.78 48.05 -50.97
C LEU A 243 -19.37 48.49 -52.32
N SER A 244 -20.55 47.99 -52.64
CA SER A 244 -21.47 48.57 -53.62
C SER A 244 -22.91 48.35 -53.13
N SER A 245 -23.74 49.39 -53.18
CA SER A 245 -25.04 49.43 -52.51
C SER A 245 -26.22 49.15 -53.44
N SER A 246 -27.16 48.31 -52.99
CA SER A 246 -28.54 48.30 -53.46
C SER A 246 -29.48 47.76 -52.37
N SER A 247 -30.73 48.18 -52.42
CA SER A 247 -31.73 47.95 -51.37
C SER A 247 -32.68 46.80 -51.69
N SER A 248 -33.08 46.05 -50.68
CA SER A 248 -34.39 45.37 -50.64
C SER A 248 -34.77 44.99 -49.21
N THR A 249 -36.08 44.99 -48.93
CA THR A 249 -36.67 44.68 -47.62
C THR A 249 -36.82 43.18 -47.38
N GLN A 250 -36.62 42.74 -46.13
CA GLN A 250 -37.65 42.01 -45.37
C GLN A 250 -37.24 41.78 -43.92
N THR A 251 -38.12 42.16 -42.98
CA THR A 251 -38.01 41.84 -41.56
C THR A 251 -38.76 40.54 -41.26
N SER A 252 -38.07 39.54 -40.70
CA SER A 252 -38.71 38.31 -40.16
C SER A 252 -38.15 37.97 -38.78
N SER A 253 -38.80 38.49 -37.74
CA SER A 253 -38.47 38.22 -36.35
C SER A 253 -38.95 36.83 -35.92
N SER A 254 -38.08 35.82 -36.00
CA SER A 254 -38.35 34.51 -35.40
C SER A 254 -38.15 34.55 -33.87
N PRO A 255 -39.12 34.15 -33.03
CA PRO A 255 -38.93 34.10 -31.59
C PRO A 255 -37.97 32.96 -31.20
N PRO A 256 -37.15 33.11 -30.15
CA PRO A 256 -36.24 32.07 -29.71
C PRO A 256 -37.03 30.86 -29.19
N GLN A 257 -36.93 29.71 -29.88
CA GLN A 257 -37.51 28.46 -29.41
C GLN A 257 -36.90 28.08 -28.06
N GLN A 258 -37.71 28.15 -27.00
CA GLN A 258 -37.36 27.55 -25.71
C GLN A 258 -37.21 26.04 -25.88
N ARG A 259 -35.96 25.56 -25.99
CA ARG A 259 -35.66 24.14 -25.86
C ARG A 259 -36.10 23.70 -24.46
N ARG A 260 -37.25 23.03 -24.38
CA ARG A 260 -37.66 22.27 -23.20
C ARG A 260 -36.60 21.19 -22.98
N TYR A 261 -35.69 21.41 -22.03
CA TYR A 261 -34.79 20.36 -21.58
C TYR A 261 -35.64 19.24 -20.98
N SER A 262 -35.67 18.09 -21.64
CA SER A 262 -36.33 16.89 -21.13
C SER A 262 -35.65 16.51 -19.81
N SER A 263 -36.39 16.60 -18.71
CA SER A 263 -35.91 16.14 -17.41
C SER A 263 -35.75 14.62 -17.41
N SER A 264 -34.91 14.13 -16.49
CA SER A 264 -34.65 12.69 -16.26
C SER A 264 -33.91 11.94 -17.38
N SER A 265 -32.75 12.44 -17.82
CA SER A 265 -31.66 11.52 -18.19
C SER A 265 -31.10 10.86 -16.93
N THR A 266 -31.09 9.52 -16.87
CA THR A 266 -30.49 8.78 -15.76
C THR A 266 -28.96 8.86 -15.89
N MET A 267 -28.36 9.92 -15.34
CA MET A 267 -26.95 10.31 -15.55
C MET A 267 -25.89 9.28 -15.10
N SER A 268 -26.31 8.20 -14.43
CA SER A 268 -25.45 7.03 -14.15
C SER A 268 -26.25 5.74 -14.32
N SER A 269 -26.04 5.03 -15.43
CA SER A 269 -26.43 3.63 -15.58
C SER A 269 -25.20 2.75 -15.31
N GLN A 270 -25.03 2.30 -14.07
CA GLN A 270 -23.97 1.33 -13.76
C GLN A 270 -24.28 0.00 -14.47
N PRO A 271 -23.27 -0.70 -15.01
CA PRO A 271 -23.45 -2.04 -15.54
C PRO A 271 -23.80 -3.05 -14.42
N PRO A 272 -24.31 -4.25 -14.74
CA PRO A 272 -24.49 -5.30 -13.75
C PRO A 272 -23.18 -5.60 -13.02
N HIS A 273 -23.19 -5.50 -11.69
CA HIS A 273 -22.00 -5.71 -10.86
C HIS A 273 -21.68 -7.21 -10.72
N ALA A 274 -20.43 -7.57 -10.97
CA ALA A 274 -19.92 -8.92 -10.79
C ALA A 274 -19.07 -8.98 -9.53
N THR A 275 -19.31 -9.98 -8.68
CA THR A 275 -18.66 -10.16 -7.38
C THR A 275 -17.14 -10.20 -7.54
N LEU A 276 -16.44 -9.19 -7.03
CA LEU A 276 -15.02 -8.94 -7.23
C LEU A 276 -14.19 -9.58 -6.12
N LEU A 277 -13.63 -10.75 -6.42
CA LEU A 277 -12.87 -11.60 -5.50
C LEU A 277 -11.44 -11.83 -6.01
N ILE A 278 -10.87 -10.78 -6.58
CA ILE A 278 -9.42 -10.68 -6.81
C ILE A 278 -8.71 -10.32 -5.49
N PRO A 279 -7.39 -10.49 -5.38
CA PRO A 279 -6.63 -10.07 -4.18
C PRO A 279 -6.54 -8.56 -3.90
N GLY A 280 -7.46 -7.72 -4.39
CA GLY A 280 -7.45 -6.25 -4.27
C GLY A 280 -7.42 -5.53 -5.63
N PRO A 281 -8.26 -4.49 -5.87
CA PRO A 281 -9.36 -4.02 -5.02
C PRO A 281 -10.39 -5.10 -4.72
N ILE A 282 -11.15 -4.91 -3.64
CA ILE A 282 -12.19 -5.84 -3.16
C ILE A 282 -13.58 -5.20 -3.22
N GLU A 283 -14.61 -5.99 -2.92
CA GLU A 283 -15.96 -5.47 -2.62
C GLU A 283 -15.94 -4.45 -1.46
N PHE A 284 -16.74 -3.39 -1.59
CA PHE A 284 -16.89 -2.35 -0.58
C PHE A 284 -18.23 -2.48 0.16
N ASP A 285 -18.27 -1.92 1.37
CA ASP A 285 -19.51 -1.74 2.12
C ASP A 285 -20.34 -0.57 1.55
N ASP A 286 -21.67 -0.69 1.56
CA ASP A 286 -22.56 0.34 1.05
C ASP A 286 -22.44 1.66 1.83
N ALA A 287 -22.20 1.63 3.15
CA ALA A 287 -22.01 2.85 3.94
C ALA A 287 -20.66 3.52 3.61
N VAL A 288 -19.62 2.74 3.33
CA VAL A 288 -18.31 3.25 2.88
C VAL A 288 -18.44 3.93 1.52
N LEU A 289 -19.19 3.34 0.57
CA LEU A 289 -19.48 3.98 -0.71
C LEU A 289 -20.35 5.24 -0.56
N GLN A 290 -21.37 5.20 0.30
CA GLN A 290 -22.23 6.37 0.58
C GLN A 290 -21.46 7.53 1.23
N SER A 291 -20.49 7.24 2.11
CA SER A 291 -19.66 8.29 2.74
C SER A 291 -18.83 9.09 1.73
N MET A 292 -18.52 8.53 0.55
CA MET A 292 -17.86 9.26 -0.53
C MET A 292 -18.77 10.28 -1.23
N SER A 293 -20.10 10.20 -1.08
CA SER A 293 -21.04 11.10 -1.77
C SER A 293 -21.26 12.45 -1.07
N HIS A 294 -20.36 12.84 -0.17
CA HIS A 294 -20.43 14.13 0.53
C HIS A 294 -20.04 15.30 -0.39
N TYR A 295 -20.59 16.48 -0.12
CA TYR A 295 -20.29 17.70 -0.88
C TYR A 295 -18.86 18.17 -0.65
N SER A 296 -18.23 18.75 -1.69
CA SER A 296 -16.88 19.32 -1.60
C SER A 296 -16.73 20.27 -0.41
N GLU A 297 -15.75 20.00 0.46
CA GLU A 297 -15.47 20.76 1.67
C GLU A 297 -14.02 21.30 1.69
N SER A 298 -13.74 22.21 2.62
CA SER A 298 -12.36 22.67 2.84
C SER A 298 -11.56 21.63 3.63
N HIS A 299 -10.45 21.16 3.04
CA HIS A 299 -9.50 20.26 3.71
C HIS A 299 -8.70 20.92 4.86
N VAL A 300 -8.95 22.20 5.15
CA VAL A 300 -8.51 22.89 6.38
C VAL A 300 -9.70 23.41 7.21
N GLY A 301 -10.93 23.04 6.84
CA GLY A 301 -12.15 23.38 7.58
C GLY A 301 -12.35 22.47 8.80
N PRO A 302 -13.04 22.93 9.87
CA PRO A 302 -13.18 22.15 11.11
C PRO A 302 -13.83 20.77 10.94
N ALA A 303 -14.76 20.61 10.00
CA ALA A 303 -15.41 19.32 9.72
C ALA A 303 -14.38 18.26 9.27
N PHE A 304 -13.75 18.49 8.11
CA PHE A 304 -12.66 17.65 7.63
C PHE A 304 -11.53 17.44 8.65
N VAL A 305 -11.07 18.51 9.32
CA VAL A 305 -9.99 18.42 10.31
C VAL A 305 -10.36 17.49 11.46
N ASN A 306 -11.62 17.50 11.91
CA ASN A 306 -12.11 16.56 12.91
C ASN A 306 -12.13 15.13 12.37
N THR A 307 -12.78 14.88 11.23
CA THR A 307 -12.84 13.54 10.62
C THR A 307 -11.44 12.96 10.39
N PHE A 308 -10.51 13.74 9.85
CA PHE A 308 -9.16 13.26 9.59
C PHE A 308 -8.38 12.98 10.88
N GLY A 309 -8.51 13.82 11.92
CA GLY A 309 -7.89 13.55 13.21
C GLY A 309 -8.43 12.31 13.93
N GLU A 310 -9.72 11.99 13.78
CA GLU A 310 -10.28 10.71 14.23
C GLU A 310 -9.74 9.54 13.40
N THR A 311 -9.64 9.71 12.07
CA THR A 311 -9.10 8.70 11.17
C THR A 311 -7.66 8.33 11.55
N LEU A 312 -6.80 9.30 11.84
CA LEU A 312 -5.43 9.07 12.31
C LEU A 312 -5.38 8.37 13.68
N THR A 313 -6.25 8.78 14.60
CA THR A 313 -6.43 8.11 15.91
C THR A 313 -6.86 6.64 15.74
N MET A 314 -7.79 6.36 14.82
CA MET A 314 -8.21 5.00 14.49
C MET A 314 -7.11 4.19 13.78
N VAL A 315 -6.24 4.83 12.99
CA VAL A 315 -5.06 4.14 12.42
C VAL A 315 -4.10 3.67 13.53
N ARG A 316 -3.88 4.45 14.60
CA ARG A 316 -3.10 3.98 15.78
C ARG A 316 -3.72 2.72 16.40
N GLN A 317 -5.04 2.71 16.56
CA GLN A 317 -5.79 1.58 17.12
C GLN A 317 -5.73 0.34 16.22
N LEU A 318 -5.86 0.51 14.90
CA LEU A 318 -5.73 -0.57 13.91
C LEU A 318 -4.34 -1.23 13.93
N PHE A 319 -3.27 -0.43 14.12
CA PHE A 319 -1.92 -0.95 14.29
C PHE A 319 -1.61 -1.42 15.73
N GLN A 320 -2.58 -1.36 16.65
CA GLN A 320 -2.43 -1.78 18.04
C GLN A 320 -1.28 -1.04 18.77
N SER A 321 -1.11 0.24 18.47
CA SER A 321 -0.01 1.07 18.98
C SER A 321 -0.45 2.08 20.03
N THR A 322 0.39 2.20 21.07
CA THR A 322 0.23 3.07 22.24
C THR A 322 1.32 4.14 22.35
N ASP A 323 2.40 4.02 21.56
CA ASP A 323 3.50 4.98 21.51
C ASP A 323 3.03 6.34 20.92
N PRO A 324 3.02 7.45 21.70
CA PRO A 324 2.63 8.77 21.19
C PRO A 324 3.68 9.38 20.25
N ALA A 325 4.91 8.88 20.24
CA ALA A 325 5.97 9.30 19.33
C ALA A 325 6.06 8.44 18.05
N ALA A 326 5.31 7.34 17.98
CA ALA A 326 4.95 6.70 16.71
C ALA A 326 3.96 7.59 15.93
N GLN A 327 3.91 7.43 14.61
CA GLN A 327 3.19 8.33 13.71
C GLN A 327 2.38 7.58 12.63
N PRO A 328 1.05 7.77 12.55
CA PRO A 328 0.27 7.42 11.38
C PRO A 328 0.49 8.42 10.24
N PHE A 329 0.52 7.91 9.00
CA PHE A 329 0.49 8.70 7.77
C PHE A 329 -0.59 8.13 6.84
N VAL A 330 -1.44 9.01 6.31
CA VAL A 330 -2.45 8.68 5.30
C VAL A 330 -2.31 9.70 4.16
N ILE A 331 -1.83 9.25 3.01
CA ILE A 331 -1.40 10.10 1.89
C ILE A 331 -2.08 9.63 0.60
N SER A 332 -2.57 10.57 -0.21
CA SER A 332 -3.17 10.30 -1.51
C SER A 332 -2.19 9.52 -2.42
N GLY A 333 -2.52 8.28 -2.77
CA GLY A 333 -1.63 7.36 -3.49
C GLY A 333 -2.09 5.91 -3.50
N SER A 334 -1.37 5.04 -4.20
CA SER A 334 -1.55 3.58 -4.08
C SER A 334 -0.63 3.00 -3.00
N GLY A 335 -0.84 1.76 -2.57
CA GLY A 335 0.03 1.09 -1.58
C GLY A 335 1.52 1.05 -1.95
N THR A 336 1.85 1.06 -3.24
CA THR A 336 3.23 1.16 -3.74
C THR A 336 3.92 2.46 -3.31
N LEU A 337 3.16 3.56 -3.08
CA LEU A 337 3.71 4.80 -2.52
C LEU A 337 4.25 4.61 -1.08
N GLY A 338 3.80 3.55 -0.38
CA GLY A 338 4.40 3.08 0.86
C GLY A 338 5.86 2.66 0.70
N TRP A 339 6.22 2.07 -0.44
CA TRP A 339 7.60 1.71 -0.75
C TRP A 339 8.47 2.96 -0.95
N ASP A 340 7.97 3.97 -1.68
CA ASP A 340 8.63 5.27 -1.84
C ASP A 340 8.79 6.00 -0.49
N LEU A 341 7.78 5.94 0.38
CA LEU A 341 7.82 6.48 1.74
C LEU A 341 8.94 5.84 2.58
N VAL A 342 9.13 4.53 2.50
CA VAL A 342 10.22 3.83 3.19
C VAL A 342 11.57 4.19 2.57
N ALA A 343 11.68 4.09 1.24
CA ALA A 343 12.92 4.26 0.49
C ALA A 343 13.50 5.68 0.60
N ALA A 344 12.66 6.70 0.41
CA ALA A 344 13.10 8.09 0.38
C ALA A 344 13.41 8.69 1.78
N ASN A 345 12.94 8.06 2.86
CA ASN A 345 13.00 8.61 4.22
C ASN A 345 13.80 7.75 5.21
N LEU A 346 13.69 6.42 5.19
CA LEU A 346 14.39 5.54 6.16
C LEU A 346 15.79 5.09 5.69
N LEU A 347 16.12 5.30 4.41
CA LEU A 347 17.41 4.97 3.80
C LEU A 347 18.07 6.22 3.19
N GLU A 348 19.38 6.31 3.34
CA GLU A 348 20.25 7.23 2.60
C GLU A 348 20.97 6.46 1.48
N ALA A 349 21.34 7.13 0.38
CA ALA A 349 22.00 6.48 -0.74
C ALA A 349 23.33 5.82 -0.31
N GLY A 350 23.52 4.56 -0.69
CA GLY A 350 24.63 3.72 -0.25
C GLY A 350 24.42 2.98 1.08
N GLU A 351 23.37 3.25 1.85
CA GLU A 351 23.01 2.41 3.00
C GLU A 351 22.51 1.03 2.56
N ASN A 352 22.77 0.01 3.38
CA ASN A 352 22.40 -1.37 3.08
C ASN A 352 20.94 -1.66 3.48
N ALA A 353 20.21 -2.38 2.63
CA ALA A 353 18.91 -2.95 2.94
C ALA A 353 18.89 -4.46 2.68
N LEU A 354 18.13 -5.20 3.48
CA LEU A 354 17.91 -6.64 3.33
C LEU A 354 16.43 -6.91 3.04
N VAL A 355 16.14 -7.49 1.88
CA VAL A 355 14.76 -7.76 1.46
C VAL A 355 14.45 -9.25 1.57
N LEU A 356 13.37 -9.59 2.29
CA LEU A 356 12.81 -10.93 2.36
C LEU A 356 11.71 -11.05 1.31
N SER A 357 11.99 -11.76 0.21
CA SER A 357 11.06 -11.88 -0.92
C SER A 357 10.36 -13.23 -0.93
N THR A 358 9.04 -13.20 -1.07
CA THR A 358 8.15 -14.35 -1.24
C THR A 358 7.43 -14.33 -2.60
N GLY A 359 7.85 -13.43 -3.50
CA GLY A 359 7.27 -13.26 -4.82
C GLY A 359 7.37 -11.85 -5.39
N TYR A 360 6.34 -11.46 -6.14
CA TYR A 360 6.31 -10.23 -6.94
C TYR A 360 6.50 -8.95 -6.13
N PHE A 361 5.95 -8.88 -4.91
CA PHE A 361 5.93 -7.64 -4.14
C PHE A 361 7.24 -7.43 -3.37
N GLY A 362 7.82 -8.50 -2.84
CA GLY A 362 9.19 -8.46 -2.28
C GLY A 362 10.24 -8.09 -3.34
N ASP A 363 10.10 -8.62 -4.57
CA ASP A 363 10.97 -8.24 -5.69
C ASP A 363 10.79 -6.76 -6.09
N GLY A 364 9.55 -6.29 -6.25
CA GLY A 364 9.25 -4.89 -6.59
C GLY A 364 9.71 -3.89 -5.53
N LEU A 365 9.59 -4.24 -4.24
CA LEU A 365 10.14 -3.44 -3.15
C LEU A 365 11.67 -3.39 -3.20
N ALA A 366 12.34 -4.50 -3.51
CA ALA A 366 13.81 -4.50 -3.69
C ALA A 366 14.26 -3.56 -4.80
N ASP A 367 13.54 -3.49 -5.92
CA ASP A 367 13.86 -2.58 -7.02
C ASP A 367 13.48 -1.12 -6.74
N CYS A 368 12.43 -0.86 -5.95
CA CYS A 368 12.16 0.46 -5.40
C CYS A 368 13.33 0.96 -4.51
N LEU A 369 13.80 0.13 -3.56
CA LEU A 369 14.93 0.47 -2.70
C LEU A 369 16.22 0.73 -3.52
N ARG A 370 16.48 -0.04 -4.59
CA ARG A 370 17.59 0.22 -5.53
C ARG A 370 17.43 1.53 -6.29
N THR A 371 16.21 1.88 -6.69
CA THR A 371 15.89 3.15 -7.40
C THR A 371 16.24 4.38 -6.55
N TYR A 372 16.11 4.27 -5.23
CA TYR A 372 16.56 5.28 -4.27
C TYR A 372 18.04 5.15 -3.83
N GLY A 373 18.81 4.28 -4.49
CA GLY A 373 20.26 4.15 -4.30
C GLY A 373 20.69 3.31 -3.10
N ALA A 374 19.81 2.49 -2.51
CA ALA A 374 20.20 1.57 -1.45
C ALA A 374 21.00 0.36 -1.98
N ASN A 375 21.92 -0.15 -1.16
CA ASN A 375 22.66 -1.39 -1.40
C ASN A 375 21.81 -2.59 -0.97
N VAL A 376 20.97 -3.08 -1.89
CA VAL A 376 19.91 -4.07 -1.60
C VAL A 376 20.36 -5.52 -1.82
N ASP A 377 20.57 -6.22 -0.71
CA ASP A 377 20.63 -7.69 -0.70
C ASP A 377 19.22 -8.27 -0.60
N LYS A 378 19.02 -9.50 -1.09
CA LYS A 378 17.72 -10.17 -1.09
C LYS A 378 17.88 -11.64 -0.72
N ILE A 379 16.97 -12.14 0.12
CA ILE A 379 16.77 -13.57 0.38
C ILE A 379 15.40 -13.93 -0.21
N ASP A 380 15.41 -14.78 -1.23
CA ASP A 380 14.20 -15.35 -1.82
C ASP A 380 13.74 -16.58 -1.01
N GLY A 381 12.43 -16.71 -0.80
CA GLY A 381 11.79 -17.99 -0.49
C GLY A 381 11.64 -18.85 -1.74
N GLU A 382 11.47 -20.17 -1.55
CA GLU A 382 11.02 -21.04 -2.63
C GLU A 382 9.59 -20.68 -3.07
N VAL A 383 9.17 -21.10 -4.26
CA VAL A 383 7.84 -20.75 -4.79
C VAL A 383 6.74 -21.38 -3.93
N GLY A 384 6.07 -20.56 -3.13
CA GLY A 384 5.10 -21.03 -2.14
C GLY A 384 5.69 -21.27 -0.74
N GLY A 385 6.85 -20.72 -0.42
CA GLY A 385 7.42 -20.68 0.92
C GLY A 385 8.07 -19.32 1.21
N ARG A 386 8.63 -19.17 2.41
CA ARG A 386 9.28 -17.93 2.87
C ARG A 386 10.75 -18.11 3.24
N PRO A 387 11.56 -17.02 3.22
CA PRO A 387 12.88 -16.99 3.85
C PRO A 387 12.86 -17.53 5.29
N GLN A 388 13.84 -18.36 5.64
CA GLN A 388 13.89 -19.05 6.94
C GLN A 388 14.83 -18.31 7.91
N ILE A 389 14.41 -18.19 9.18
CA ILE A 389 15.09 -17.38 10.21
C ILE A 389 16.60 -17.63 10.31
N PRO A 390 17.13 -18.87 10.32
CA PRO A 390 18.58 -19.10 10.39
C PRO A 390 19.40 -18.49 9.24
N ALA A 391 18.82 -18.39 8.04
CA ALA A 391 19.48 -17.75 6.89
C ALA A 391 19.44 -16.21 7.01
N ILE A 392 18.37 -15.67 7.59
CA ILE A 392 18.21 -14.23 7.85
C ILE A 392 19.18 -13.78 8.95
N GLU A 393 19.24 -14.52 10.07
CA GLU A 393 20.21 -14.28 11.15
C GLU A 393 21.66 -14.34 10.66
N LYS A 394 21.98 -15.30 9.80
CA LYS A 394 23.31 -15.38 9.17
C LYS A 394 23.63 -14.07 8.42
N ALA A 395 22.76 -13.64 7.50
CA ALA A 395 22.98 -12.42 6.73
C ALA A 395 23.13 -11.17 7.63
N LEU A 396 22.26 -11.02 8.64
CA LEU A 396 22.32 -9.95 9.64
C LEU A 396 23.60 -9.95 10.48
N SER A 397 24.21 -11.13 10.70
CA SER A 397 25.50 -11.25 11.41
C SER A 397 26.71 -10.95 10.51
N GLU A 398 26.60 -11.19 9.20
CA GLU A 398 27.68 -10.97 8.22
C GLU A 398 27.73 -9.51 7.73
N LYS A 399 26.60 -8.79 7.72
CA LYS A 399 26.49 -7.42 7.20
C LYS A 399 25.50 -6.57 8.00
N LYS A 400 25.87 -5.31 8.26
CA LYS A 400 24.98 -4.33 8.91
C LYS A 400 24.00 -3.73 7.90
N TYR A 401 22.71 -3.81 8.22
CA TYR A 401 21.61 -3.23 7.43
C TYR A 401 20.91 -2.11 8.18
N LYS A 402 20.52 -1.06 7.46
CA LYS A 402 19.69 0.04 7.97
C LYS A 402 18.23 -0.40 8.10
N VAL A 403 17.72 -1.08 7.08
CA VAL A 403 16.35 -1.61 7.01
C VAL A 403 16.38 -3.08 6.58
N LEU A 404 15.59 -3.92 7.25
CA LEU A 404 15.09 -5.18 6.74
C LEU A 404 13.64 -4.97 6.30
N THR A 405 13.29 -5.39 5.08
CA THR A 405 11.89 -5.38 4.61
C THR A 405 11.35 -6.79 4.41
N VAL A 406 10.06 -6.97 4.68
CA VAL A 406 9.34 -8.23 4.50
C VAL A 406 7.92 -7.98 4.00
N THR A 407 7.44 -8.73 3.02
CA THR A 407 6.02 -8.72 2.63
C THR A 407 5.25 -9.69 3.51
N HIS A 408 4.28 -9.20 4.28
CA HIS A 408 3.50 -10.04 5.21
C HIS A 408 2.60 -11.02 4.47
N VAL A 409 1.84 -10.54 3.48
CA VAL A 409 1.05 -11.39 2.57
C VAL A 409 1.36 -11.01 1.13
N ASP A 410 2.19 -11.81 0.46
CA ASP A 410 2.52 -11.58 -0.96
C ASP A 410 1.39 -12.12 -1.83
N THR A 411 0.61 -11.21 -2.44
CA THR A 411 -0.56 -11.61 -3.25
C THR A 411 -0.20 -12.18 -4.61
N SER A 412 1.07 -12.40 -4.94
CA SER A 412 1.46 -13.26 -6.05
C SER A 412 1.45 -14.72 -5.64
N THR A 413 1.87 -15.09 -4.44
CA THR A 413 2.00 -16.51 -4.02
C THR A 413 0.99 -16.95 -2.95
N GLY A 414 0.32 -16.02 -2.27
CA GLY A 414 -0.55 -16.31 -1.12
C GLY A 414 0.23 -16.71 0.14
N VAL A 415 1.55 -16.47 0.15
CA VAL A 415 2.43 -16.77 1.27
C VAL A 415 2.27 -15.74 2.38
N LEU A 416 2.08 -16.22 3.60
CA LEU A 416 2.14 -15.48 4.86
C LEU A 416 3.58 -15.54 5.41
N SER A 417 4.16 -14.39 5.74
CA SER A 417 5.48 -14.29 6.37
C SER A 417 5.37 -14.16 7.89
N GLU A 418 5.97 -15.10 8.62
CA GLU A 418 6.13 -15.00 10.08
C GLU A 418 6.83 -13.67 10.48
N LEU A 419 6.18 -12.87 11.33
CA LEU A 419 6.66 -11.55 11.75
C LEU A 419 7.20 -11.51 13.18
N LYS A 420 6.61 -12.25 14.12
CA LYS A 420 6.91 -12.19 15.56
C LYS A 420 8.24 -12.86 15.89
N ASP A 421 8.46 -14.06 15.37
CA ASP A 421 9.75 -14.75 15.55
C ASP A 421 10.85 -14.09 14.70
N LEU A 422 10.47 -13.50 13.55
CA LEU A 422 11.37 -12.69 12.72
C LEU A 422 11.86 -11.43 13.45
N THR A 423 10.97 -10.62 14.05
CA THR A 423 11.42 -9.43 14.78
C THR A 423 12.26 -9.80 16.01
N ALA A 424 11.88 -10.85 16.74
CA ALA A 424 12.68 -11.37 17.85
C ALA A 424 14.11 -11.75 17.40
N ALA A 425 14.25 -12.42 16.26
CA ALA A 425 15.55 -12.73 15.66
C ALA A 425 16.33 -11.47 15.25
N VAL A 426 15.69 -10.50 14.57
CA VAL A 426 16.35 -9.23 14.18
C VAL A 426 16.83 -8.47 15.43
N ARG A 427 15.99 -8.32 16.45
CA ARG A 427 16.34 -7.61 17.70
C ARG A 427 17.50 -8.28 18.43
N ARG A 428 17.63 -9.61 18.36
CA ARG A 428 18.73 -10.37 18.97
C ARG A 428 20.06 -10.24 18.19
N VAL A 429 20.03 -10.21 16.86
CA VAL A 429 21.23 -10.30 16.01
C VAL A 429 21.70 -8.94 15.48
N SER A 430 20.77 -8.04 15.10
CA SER A 430 21.06 -6.69 14.59
C SER A 430 20.00 -5.70 15.13
N PRO A 431 20.05 -5.33 16.43
CA PRO A 431 19.01 -4.51 17.06
C PRO A 431 18.77 -3.17 16.35
N GLU A 432 19.82 -2.57 15.81
CA GLU A 432 19.78 -1.29 15.07
C GLU A 432 19.08 -1.36 13.71
N THR A 433 18.89 -2.57 13.14
CA THR A 433 18.17 -2.71 11.87
C THR A 433 16.68 -2.46 12.06
N LEU A 434 16.13 -1.53 11.28
CA LEU A 434 14.69 -1.26 11.27
C LEU A 434 13.94 -2.40 10.57
N VAL A 435 12.89 -2.95 11.18
CA VAL A 435 12.01 -3.95 10.55
C VAL A 435 10.79 -3.25 9.97
N VAL A 436 10.67 -3.30 8.64
CA VAL A 436 9.60 -2.66 7.88
C VAL A 436 8.78 -3.69 7.12
N VAL A 437 7.46 -3.63 7.25
CA VAL A 437 6.55 -4.63 6.69
C VAL A 437 5.73 -4.03 5.55
N ASP A 438 5.74 -4.66 4.38
CA ASP A 438 4.65 -4.49 3.41
C ASP A 438 3.46 -5.32 3.89
N GLY A 439 2.51 -4.61 4.49
CA GLY A 439 1.24 -5.14 4.98
C GLY A 439 0.06 -4.77 4.07
N VAL A 440 0.29 -4.48 2.78
CA VAL A 440 -0.76 -4.06 1.84
C VAL A 440 -1.94 -5.03 1.82
N CYS A 441 -1.72 -6.35 1.82
CA CYS A 441 -2.83 -7.31 1.85
C CYS A 441 -3.24 -7.80 3.23
N SER A 442 -2.44 -7.53 4.27
CA SER A 442 -2.59 -8.17 5.58
C SER A 442 -3.26 -7.29 6.64
N VAL A 443 -3.09 -5.97 6.59
CA VAL A 443 -3.66 -5.06 7.61
C VAL A 443 -5.19 -5.18 7.60
N ALA A 444 -5.78 -5.30 8.80
CA ALA A 444 -7.20 -5.61 9.06
C ALA A 444 -7.68 -7.04 8.70
N CYS A 445 -6.77 -7.97 8.39
CA CYS A 445 -7.08 -9.39 8.15
C CYS A 445 -6.17 -10.36 8.92
N GLU A 446 -4.85 -10.17 8.84
CA GLU A 446 -3.86 -10.90 9.63
C GLU A 446 -3.54 -10.13 10.93
N GLU A 447 -3.11 -10.83 11.98
CA GLU A 447 -2.61 -10.18 13.19
C GLU A 447 -1.33 -9.37 12.89
N ILE A 448 -1.29 -8.11 13.33
CA ILE A 448 -0.09 -7.27 13.33
C ILE A 448 -0.06 -6.51 14.66
N ALA A 449 0.61 -7.05 15.66
CA ALA A 449 0.75 -6.42 16.97
C ALA A 449 1.99 -5.50 16.99
N PHE A 450 1.85 -4.28 16.44
CA PHE A 450 2.98 -3.40 16.09
C PHE A 450 3.95 -3.15 17.26
N ASP A 451 3.44 -2.64 18.40
CA ASP A 451 4.24 -2.38 19.59
C ASP A 451 4.79 -3.69 20.19
N ALA A 452 3.94 -4.71 20.32
CA ALA A 452 4.26 -5.96 21.02
C ALA A 452 5.29 -6.83 20.28
N TRP A 453 5.35 -6.75 18.95
CA TRP A 453 6.39 -7.40 18.14
C TRP A 453 7.55 -6.44 17.83
N GLY A 454 7.49 -5.18 18.25
CA GLY A 454 8.54 -4.18 18.06
C GLY A 454 8.82 -3.90 16.59
N LEU A 455 7.78 -3.74 15.77
CA LEU A 455 7.91 -3.33 14.36
C LEU A 455 8.34 -1.86 14.27
N ASP A 456 9.17 -1.53 13.28
CA ASP A 456 9.61 -0.14 13.09
C ASP A 456 8.74 0.62 12.09
N GLY A 457 8.18 -0.07 11.09
CA GLY A 457 7.19 0.49 10.18
C GLY A 457 6.32 -0.56 9.51
N VAL A 458 5.08 -0.21 9.17
CA VAL A 458 4.19 -1.01 8.31
C VAL A 458 3.58 -0.10 7.25
N VAL A 459 3.55 -0.55 6.00
CA VAL A 459 2.91 0.14 4.88
C VAL A 459 1.74 -0.68 4.33
N THR A 460 0.66 -0.02 3.94
CA THR A 460 -0.57 -0.67 3.46
C THR A 460 -1.39 0.25 2.54
N ALA A 461 -2.56 -0.22 2.08
CA ALA A 461 -3.44 0.50 1.16
C ALA A 461 -4.91 0.37 1.54
N SER A 462 -5.73 1.35 1.18
CA SER A 462 -7.17 1.35 1.47
C SER A 462 -7.93 0.15 0.89
N GLN A 463 -7.67 -0.24 -0.35
CA GLN A 463 -8.49 -1.17 -1.15
C GLN A 463 -8.30 -2.67 -0.88
N LYS A 464 -7.93 -3.01 0.35
CA LYS A 464 -7.62 -4.38 0.80
C LYS A 464 -8.55 -4.72 1.96
N ALA A 465 -8.14 -5.49 2.96
CA ALA A 465 -9.03 -5.84 4.08
C ALA A 465 -9.50 -4.65 4.93
N ILE A 466 -8.91 -3.45 4.75
CA ILE A 466 -9.43 -2.18 5.27
C ILE A 466 -10.79 -1.82 4.65
N GLY A 467 -11.13 -2.27 3.43
CA GLY A 467 -12.46 -2.09 2.82
C GLY A 467 -12.77 -0.68 2.31
N CYS A 468 -11.77 0.21 2.20
CA CYS A 468 -11.93 1.57 1.67
C CYS A 468 -11.52 1.64 0.18
N PRO A 469 -12.23 2.39 -0.69
CA PRO A 469 -11.84 2.55 -2.10
C PRO A 469 -10.39 2.99 -2.34
N ALA A 470 -9.85 2.61 -3.50
CA ALA A 470 -8.44 2.75 -3.84
C ALA A 470 -8.03 4.22 -3.99
N GLY A 471 -6.92 4.60 -3.36
CA GLY A 471 -6.35 5.94 -3.49
C GLY A 471 -5.72 6.52 -2.22
N LEU A 472 -5.63 5.75 -1.12
CA LEU A 472 -4.82 6.11 0.04
C LEU A 472 -3.68 5.10 0.25
N SER A 473 -2.47 5.63 0.31
CA SER A 473 -1.30 4.99 0.91
C SER A 473 -1.36 5.23 2.42
N ILE A 474 -1.51 4.16 3.19
CA ILE A 474 -1.62 4.21 4.66
C ILE A 474 -0.36 3.60 5.23
N SER A 475 0.24 4.21 6.25
CA SER A 475 1.44 3.67 6.88
C SER A 475 1.57 4.12 8.33
N PHE A 476 2.30 3.33 9.11
CA PHE A 476 2.53 3.57 10.52
C PHE A 476 4.00 3.35 10.83
N PHE A 477 4.63 4.30 11.51
CA PHE A 477 6.06 4.27 11.81
C PHE A 477 6.30 4.51 13.31
N SER A 478 7.12 3.67 13.91
CA SER A 478 7.55 3.77 15.31
C SER A 478 8.32 5.06 15.60
N SER A 479 8.41 5.43 16.88
CA SER A 479 9.39 6.41 17.35
C SER A 479 10.81 6.16 16.82
N ARG A 480 11.26 4.89 16.77
CA ARG A 480 12.59 4.52 16.23
C ARG A 480 12.76 4.86 14.76
N ALA A 481 11.77 4.57 13.92
CA ALA A 481 11.81 4.92 12.49
C ALA A 481 11.72 6.44 12.28
N ILE A 482 10.89 7.12 13.08
CA ILE A 482 10.77 8.58 13.07
C ILE A 482 12.07 9.27 13.53
N ASP A 483 12.79 8.70 14.50
CA ASP A 483 14.09 9.20 14.95
C ASP A 483 15.21 8.85 13.97
N ALA A 484 15.19 7.68 13.33
CA ALA A 484 16.09 7.36 12.23
C ALA A 484 15.91 8.33 11.04
N PHE A 485 14.67 8.79 10.80
CA PHE A 485 14.37 9.85 9.83
C PHE A 485 14.88 11.23 10.27
N LYS A 486 14.69 11.63 11.54
CA LYS A 486 15.23 12.92 12.06
C LYS A 486 16.77 12.98 12.00
N ASN A 487 17.44 11.85 12.20
CA ASN A 487 18.90 11.74 12.26
C ASN A 487 19.59 11.50 10.89
N ARG A 488 18.86 11.67 9.77
CA ARG A 488 19.46 11.64 8.42
C ARG A 488 20.53 12.70 8.24
N LYS A 489 21.57 12.38 7.46
CA LYS A 489 22.63 13.32 7.06
C LYS A 489 22.30 14.04 5.76
N THR A 490 21.55 13.39 4.88
CA THR A 490 21.06 13.93 3.60
C THR A 490 19.57 14.24 3.63
N PRO A 491 19.10 15.25 2.87
CA PRO A 491 17.67 15.47 2.66
C PRO A 491 16.96 14.20 2.15
N PRO A 492 15.64 14.07 2.38
CA PRO A 492 14.87 12.95 1.83
C PRO A 492 14.87 12.98 0.31
N ALA A 493 14.99 11.81 -0.32
CA ALA A 493 15.23 11.68 -1.76
C ALA A 493 13.99 11.94 -2.64
N SER A 494 12.89 12.41 -2.06
CA SER A 494 11.67 12.82 -2.76
C SER A 494 10.96 13.95 -2.01
N TYR A 495 10.33 14.86 -2.75
CA TYR A 495 9.61 16.01 -2.19
C TYR A 495 8.20 15.64 -1.71
N TYR A 496 7.43 14.91 -2.52
CA TYR A 496 6.02 14.63 -2.21
C TYR A 496 5.86 13.61 -1.08
N VAL A 497 6.65 12.53 -1.05
CA VAL A 497 6.62 11.54 0.05
C VAL A 497 7.56 11.91 1.21
N SER A 498 7.99 13.16 1.32
CA SER A 498 8.92 13.56 2.38
C SER A 498 8.23 13.52 3.75
N MET A 499 8.73 12.72 4.68
CA MET A 499 8.29 12.75 6.08
C MET A 499 8.58 14.12 6.72
N LYS A 500 9.53 14.91 6.21
CA LYS A 500 9.77 16.30 6.63
C LYS A 500 8.52 17.15 6.43
N ASN A 501 7.86 16.94 5.29
CA ASN A 501 6.70 17.71 4.88
C ASN A 501 5.41 17.14 5.48
N TRP A 502 5.26 15.82 5.56
CA TRP A 502 4.03 15.19 6.05
C TRP A 502 3.92 15.05 7.57
N THR A 503 5.02 14.88 8.32
CA THR A 503 4.93 14.64 9.78
C THR A 503 4.21 15.78 10.52
N PRO A 504 4.53 17.08 10.29
CA PRO A 504 3.81 18.18 10.93
C PRO A 504 2.33 18.25 10.52
N ILE A 505 1.98 17.78 9.31
CA ILE A 505 0.62 17.81 8.77
C ILE A 505 -0.24 16.74 9.44
N MET A 506 0.26 15.51 9.52
CA MET A 506 -0.42 14.41 10.22
C MET A 506 -0.57 14.73 11.71
N GLN A 507 0.46 15.26 12.37
CA GLN A 507 0.41 15.68 13.77
C GLN A 507 -0.60 16.80 14.03
N ASN A 508 -0.71 17.77 13.12
CA ASN A 508 -1.71 18.83 13.26
C ASN A 508 -3.14 18.31 13.04
N TYR A 509 -3.41 17.51 12.01
CA TYR A 509 -4.73 16.91 11.80
C TYR A 509 -5.14 16.02 12.99
N GLU A 510 -4.23 15.18 13.48
CA GLU A 510 -4.44 14.34 14.68
C GLU A 510 -4.74 15.19 15.92
N ALA A 511 -4.00 16.29 16.11
CA ALA A 511 -4.26 17.30 17.14
C ALA A 511 -5.44 18.26 16.85
N LYS A 512 -6.29 17.94 15.87
CA LYS A 512 -7.50 18.71 15.46
C LYS A 512 -7.20 20.16 15.03
N LYS A 513 -6.02 20.40 14.45
CA LYS A 513 -5.55 21.70 13.95
C LYS A 513 -5.49 21.70 12.41
N PRO A 514 -5.88 22.80 11.74
CA PRO A 514 -5.70 22.94 10.30
C PRO A 514 -4.21 23.00 9.95
N SER A 515 -3.84 22.36 8.85
CA SER A 515 -2.47 22.39 8.31
C SER A 515 -2.49 22.10 6.81
N TYR A 516 -1.47 22.55 6.07
CA TYR A 516 -1.40 22.35 4.63
C TYR A 516 0.03 22.11 4.12
N PHE A 517 0.14 21.15 3.20
CA PHE A 517 1.32 20.89 2.37
C PHE A 517 0.88 20.51 0.96
N ALA A 518 -0.01 19.51 0.87
CA ALA A 518 -0.72 19.12 -0.33
C ALA A 518 -2.15 18.71 0.05
N THR A 519 -3.09 18.88 -0.87
CA THR A 519 -4.51 18.57 -0.67
C THR A 519 -4.74 17.05 -0.50
N PRO A 520 -5.23 16.56 0.65
CA PRO A 520 -5.72 15.19 0.78
C PRO A 520 -7.04 15.02 0.02
N SER A 521 -7.46 13.79 -0.29
CA SER A 521 -8.80 13.52 -0.86
C SER A 521 -9.85 13.45 0.26
N PRO A 522 -10.82 14.38 0.37
CA PRO A 522 -11.80 14.33 1.44
C PRO A 522 -12.67 13.09 1.38
N GLN A 523 -13.16 12.73 0.18
CA GLN A 523 -14.04 11.56 -0.04
C GLN A 523 -13.40 10.25 0.42
N LEU A 524 -12.10 10.04 0.15
CA LEU A 524 -11.40 8.84 0.59
C LEU A 524 -11.12 8.84 2.10
N ILE A 525 -10.94 10.01 2.74
CA ILE A 525 -10.78 10.10 4.19
C ILE A 525 -12.11 9.81 4.93
N HIS A 526 -13.26 10.26 4.42
CA HIS A 526 -14.58 9.87 4.97
C HIS A 526 -14.86 8.37 4.76
N ALA A 527 -14.47 7.82 3.61
CA ALA A 527 -14.55 6.37 3.37
C ALA A 527 -13.64 5.57 4.33
N LEU A 528 -12.42 6.04 4.58
CA LEU A 528 -11.51 5.42 5.54
C LEU A 528 -12.02 5.56 6.98
N HIS A 529 -12.56 6.71 7.37
CA HIS A 529 -13.19 6.91 8.70
C HIS A 529 -14.34 5.92 8.91
N THR A 530 -15.22 5.79 7.92
CA THR A 530 -16.35 4.85 7.95
C THR A 530 -15.87 3.40 8.08
N ALA A 531 -14.91 2.99 7.25
CA ALA A 531 -14.40 1.62 7.24
C ALA A 531 -13.62 1.27 8.53
N LEU A 532 -12.80 2.19 9.04
CA LEU A 532 -12.12 2.03 10.34
C LEU A 532 -13.12 1.97 11.50
N THR A 533 -14.18 2.78 11.48
CA THR A 533 -15.26 2.73 12.48
C THR A 533 -15.95 1.37 12.48
N GLN A 534 -16.18 0.77 11.30
CA GLN A 534 -16.72 -0.58 11.19
C GLN A 534 -15.76 -1.64 11.75
N ILE A 535 -14.48 -1.60 11.39
CA ILE A 535 -13.44 -2.55 11.85
C ILE A 535 -13.25 -2.47 13.38
N LEU A 536 -13.18 -1.26 13.93
CA LEU A 536 -12.89 -1.00 15.35
C LEU A 536 -14.15 -1.04 16.23
N SER A 537 -15.32 -1.30 15.66
CA SER A 537 -16.56 -1.56 16.43
C SER A 537 -16.51 -2.85 17.27
N LYS A 538 -15.50 -3.70 17.04
CA LYS A 538 -15.27 -4.99 17.69
C LYS A 538 -13.77 -5.16 17.98
N PRO A 539 -13.36 -6.06 18.91
CA PRO A 539 -11.96 -6.39 19.11
C PRO A 539 -11.31 -6.91 17.83
N LEU A 540 -10.12 -6.42 17.47
CA LEU A 540 -9.40 -6.85 16.26
C LEU A 540 -9.14 -8.37 16.21
N ALA A 541 -9.00 -9.02 17.37
CA ALA A 541 -8.91 -10.48 17.46
C ALA A 541 -10.14 -11.20 16.84
N GLU A 542 -11.35 -10.65 16.96
CA GLU A 542 -12.53 -11.20 16.27
C GLU A 542 -12.47 -11.01 14.75
N GLN A 543 -11.91 -9.88 14.30
CA GLN A 543 -11.74 -9.56 12.88
C GLN A 543 -10.75 -10.52 12.21
N PHE A 544 -9.65 -10.85 12.90
CA PHE A 544 -8.68 -11.83 12.44
C PHE A 544 -9.27 -13.25 12.47
N GLN A 545 -9.89 -13.65 13.58
CA GLN A 545 -10.48 -14.99 13.75
C GLN A 545 -11.52 -15.32 12.67
N LYS A 546 -12.36 -14.36 12.25
CA LYS A 546 -13.36 -14.58 11.19
C LYS A 546 -12.74 -14.71 9.80
N HIS A 547 -11.64 -13.99 9.51
CA HIS A 547 -10.87 -14.24 8.29
C HIS A 547 -10.20 -15.62 8.31
N ILE A 548 -9.70 -16.09 9.46
CA ILE A 548 -9.18 -17.46 9.61
C ILE A 548 -10.26 -18.49 9.28
N GLU A 549 -11.47 -18.36 9.85
CA GLU A 549 -12.61 -19.26 9.63
C GLU A 549 -13.05 -19.31 8.16
N VAL A 550 -13.18 -18.14 7.51
CA VAL A 550 -13.55 -18.05 6.08
C VAL A 550 -12.45 -18.62 5.19
N SER A 551 -11.19 -18.32 5.51
CA SER A 551 -10.03 -18.80 4.75
C SER A 551 -9.87 -20.31 4.87
N ASP A 552 -9.97 -20.91 6.06
CA ASP A 552 -9.92 -22.37 6.22
C ASP A 552 -11.12 -23.05 5.51
N ARG A 553 -12.30 -22.43 5.48
CA ARG A 553 -13.44 -22.90 4.68
C ARG A 553 -13.15 -22.90 3.18
N VAL A 554 -12.55 -21.82 2.65
CA VAL A 554 -12.13 -21.73 1.24
C VAL A 554 -11.01 -22.72 0.93
N LYS A 555 -9.96 -22.78 1.75
CA LYS A 555 -8.82 -23.71 1.61
C LYS A 555 -9.30 -25.16 1.61
N LYS A 556 -10.26 -25.51 2.48
CA LYS A 556 -10.87 -26.85 2.49
C LYS A 556 -11.63 -27.11 1.18
N ALA A 557 -12.52 -26.22 0.74
CA ALA A 557 -13.29 -26.41 -0.49
C ALA A 557 -12.40 -26.51 -1.74
N VAL A 558 -11.30 -25.76 -1.79
CA VAL A 558 -10.26 -25.88 -2.83
C VAL A 558 -9.59 -27.26 -2.81
N THR A 559 -9.28 -27.77 -1.62
CA THR A 559 -8.64 -29.09 -1.44
C THR A 559 -9.62 -30.24 -1.73
N ASP A 560 -10.90 -30.09 -1.38
CA ASP A 560 -11.99 -31.02 -1.69
C ASP A 560 -12.22 -31.15 -3.21
N LEU A 561 -11.85 -30.13 -4.00
CA LEU A 561 -11.85 -30.15 -5.47
C LEU A 561 -10.55 -30.74 -6.08
N GLY A 562 -9.68 -31.34 -5.25
CA GLY A 562 -8.40 -31.93 -5.68
C GLY A 562 -7.32 -30.92 -6.08
N LEU A 563 -7.57 -29.62 -5.88
CA LEU A 563 -6.66 -28.54 -6.29
C LEU A 563 -5.56 -28.31 -5.24
N LYS A 564 -4.45 -27.71 -5.68
CA LYS A 564 -3.29 -27.43 -4.83
C LYS A 564 -3.17 -25.93 -4.56
N ILE A 565 -2.96 -25.57 -3.29
CA ILE A 565 -2.65 -24.19 -2.89
C ILE A 565 -1.17 -23.90 -3.24
N VAL A 566 -0.85 -22.67 -3.65
CA VAL A 566 0.52 -22.29 -4.02
C VAL A 566 1.42 -22.22 -2.79
N ALA A 567 0.97 -21.57 -1.70
CA ALA A 567 1.66 -21.61 -0.42
C ALA A 567 1.62 -23.03 0.19
N THR A 568 2.81 -23.59 0.42
CA THR A 568 3.04 -25.05 0.54
C THR A 568 2.82 -25.61 1.94
N LYS A 569 3.05 -24.81 2.98
CA LYS A 569 2.83 -25.17 4.39
C LYS A 569 1.58 -24.47 4.92
N LYS A 570 0.83 -25.07 5.85
CA LYS A 570 -0.43 -24.45 6.34
C LYS A 570 -0.14 -23.15 7.11
N GLU A 571 0.91 -23.15 7.92
CA GLU A 571 1.38 -21.98 8.67
C GLU A 571 1.87 -20.82 7.78
N ASP A 572 2.23 -21.11 6.53
CA ASP A 572 2.67 -20.11 5.55
C ASP A 572 1.52 -19.70 4.58
N GLN A 573 0.26 -20.11 4.83
CA GLN A 573 -0.89 -19.79 3.96
C GLN A 573 -1.75 -18.63 4.51
N ALA A 574 -1.77 -17.50 3.80
CA ALA A 574 -2.51 -16.30 4.19
C ALA A 574 -4.01 -16.52 4.47
N HIS A 575 -4.58 -15.69 5.33
CA HIS A 575 -6.01 -15.62 5.61
C HIS A 575 -6.74 -14.63 4.69
N ALA A 576 -6.03 -13.66 4.11
CA ALA A 576 -6.62 -12.68 3.18
C ALA A 576 -6.95 -13.20 1.77
N MET A 577 -6.24 -14.24 1.29
CA MET A 577 -6.45 -14.78 -0.06
C MET A 577 -5.90 -16.20 -0.22
N THR A 578 -6.37 -16.93 -1.22
CA THR A 578 -5.84 -18.23 -1.63
C THR A 578 -5.36 -18.18 -3.08
N ALA A 579 -4.10 -18.55 -3.31
CA ALA A 579 -3.55 -18.79 -4.64
C ALA A 579 -3.66 -20.29 -4.95
N ILE A 580 -4.28 -20.63 -6.08
CA ILE A 580 -4.76 -21.99 -6.38
C ILE A 580 -4.19 -22.43 -7.74
N TYR A 581 -3.32 -23.44 -7.73
CA TYR A 581 -2.85 -24.09 -8.96
C TYR A 581 -4.02 -24.71 -9.72
N LEU A 582 -4.05 -24.48 -11.02
CA LEU A 582 -4.96 -25.18 -11.92
C LEU A 582 -4.40 -26.58 -12.24
N PRO A 583 -5.27 -27.57 -12.55
CA PRO A 583 -4.86 -28.82 -13.15
C PRO A 583 -4.09 -28.57 -14.46
N GLU A 584 -3.13 -29.42 -14.82
CA GLU A 584 -2.28 -29.19 -16.00
C GLU A 584 -3.06 -29.17 -17.33
N THR A 585 -4.27 -29.72 -17.34
CA THR A 585 -5.22 -29.71 -18.46
C THR A 585 -6.06 -28.43 -18.57
N VAL A 586 -5.95 -27.48 -17.63
CA VAL A 586 -6.82 -26.29 -17.55
C VAL A 586 -5.98 -25.01 -17.57
N GLN A 587 -6.21 -24.13 -18.55
CA GLN A 587 -5.52 -22.84 -18.60
C GLN A 587 -6.34 -21.74 -17.91
N ILE A 588 -5.66 -20.67 -17.48
CA ILE A 588 -6.31 -19.47 -16.91
C ILE A 588 -7.35 -18.88 -17.88
N ALA A 589 -7.05 -18.94 -19.19
CA ALA A 589 -7.95 -18.50 -20.26
C ALA A 589 -9.24 -19.33 -20.37
N ASP A 590 -9.24 -20.58 -19.91
CA ASP A 590 -10.43 -21.45 -19.97
C ASP A 590 -11.38 -21.17 -18.81
N VAL A 591 -10.85 -20.88 -17.62
CA VAL A 591 -11.62 -20.81 -16.36
C VAL A 591 -12.06 -19.39 -15.98
N LEU A 592 -11.23 -18.36 -16.18
CA LEU A 592 -11.61 -16.99 -15.78
C LEU A 592 -12.83 -16.44 -16.56
N PRO A 593 -13.00 -16.66 -17.88
CA PRO A 593 -14.21 -16.23 -18.58
C PRO A 593 -15.47 -16.97 -18.11
N LYS A 594 -15.34 -18.23 -17.69
CA LYS A 594 -16.45 -19.04 -17.16
C LYS A 594 -16.91 -18.57 -15.78
N LEU A 595 -15.98 -18.15 -14.93
CA LEU A 595 -16.25 -17.45 -13.67
C LEU A 595 -16.94 -16.09 -13.92
N ALA A 596 -16.40 -15.30 -14.84
CA ALA A 596 -16.96 -13.99 -15.19
C ALA A 596 -18.39 -14.09 -15.75
N ALA A 597 -18.67 -15.11 -16.58
CA ALA A 597 -20.02 -15.42 -17.07
C ALA A 597 -21.01 -15.83 -15.96
N LYS A 598 -20.51 -16.33 -14.81
CA LYS A 598 -21.30 -16.59 -13.58
C LYS A 598 -21.31 -15.39 -12.62
N GLY A 599 -20.80 -14.23 -13.05
CA GLY A 599 -20.77 -12.99 -12.27
C GLY A 599 -19.80 -13.02 -11.09
N VAL A 600 -18.67 -13.73 -11.22
CA VAL A 600 -17.57 -13.82 -10.22
C VAL A 600 -16.25 -13.49 -10.90
N VAL A 601 -15.42 -12.65 -10.28
CA VAL A 601 -14.13 -12.21 -10.86
C VAL A 601 -12.97 -12.64 -9.95
N PHE A 602 -12.18 -13.63 -10.41
CA PHE A 602 -10.88 -14.00 -9.85
C PHE A 602 -9.74 -13.47 -10.73
N ALA A 603 -8.51 -13.41 -10.19
CA ALA A 603 -7.34 -12.95 -10.92
C ALA A 603 -6.46 -14.11 -11.41
N GLY A 604 -5.78 -13.91 -12.54
CA GLY A 604 -4.67 -14.78 -12.95
C GLY A 604 -3.43 -14.60 -12.07
N GLY A 605 -2.51 -15.56 -12.14
CA GLY A 605 -1.21 -15.50 -11.48
C GLY A 605 -0.30 -14.37 -11.99
N ILE A 606 0.63 -13.92 -11.13
CA ILE A 606 1.62 -12.87 -11.44
C ILE A 606 3.04 -13.19 -10.93
N HIS A 607 3.25 -14.31 -10.24
CA HIS A 607 4.57 -14.72 -9.80
C HIS A 607 5.44 -15.13 -11.00
N LYS A 608 6.60 -14.48 -11.16
CA LYS A 608 7.53 -14.56 -12.31
C LYS A 608 7.73 -15.96 -12.90
N ALA A 609 7.84 -17.00 -12.07
CA ALA A 609 8.15 -18.37 -12.50
C ALA A 609 6.92 -19.27 -12.79
N ILE A 610 5.70 -18.86 -12.39
CA ILE A 610 4.50 -19.72 -12.47
C ILE A 610 3.23 -19.00 -12.93
N ALA A 611 3.29 -17.72 -13.35
CA ALA A 611 2.13 -16.85 -13.61
C ALA A 611 0.98 -17.48 -14.42
N THR A 612 1.27 -18.37 -15.37
CA THR A 612 0.29 -19.05 -16.23
C THR A 612 -0.41 -20.26 -15.60
N ARG A 613 0.05 -20.75 -14.45
CA ARG A 613 -0.34 -22.06 -13.87
C ARG A 613 -1.40 -22.00 -12.76
N TYR A 614 -1.82 -20.82 -12.34
CA TYR A 614 -2.64 -20.66 -11.14
C TYR A 614 -3.54 -19.41 -11.20
N ILE A 615 -4.61 -19.46 -10.41
CA ILE A 615 -5.55 -18.35 -10.18
C ILE A 615 -5.46 -17.87 -8.73
N ARG A 616 -6.02 -16.69 -8.46
CA ARG A 616 -5.98 -16.05 -7.14
C ARG A 616 -7.37 -15.55 -6.75
N PHE A 617 -7.84 -16.05 -5.61
CA PHE A 617 -9.12 -15.75 -4.99
C PHE A 617 -8.84 -14.95 -3.70
N GLY A 618 -9.23 -13.68 -3.67
CA GLY A 618 -9.21 -12.85 -2.46
C GLY A 618 -10.52 -12.98 -1.68
N HIS A 619 -10.45 -13.03 -0.35
CA HIS A 619 -11.60 -13.19 0.53
C HIS A 619 -11.43 -12.30 1.77
N MET A 620 -11.65 -11.00 1.57
CA MET A 620 -11.42 -9.93 2.54
C MET A 620 -12.65 -9.04 2.72
N GLY A 621 -12.72 -8.33 3.85
CA GLY A 621 -13.72 -7.29 4.09
C GLY A 621 -15.14 -7.83 4.01
N VAL A 622 -16.10 -7.01 3.54
CA VAL A 622 -17.52 -7.41 3.50
C VAL A 622 -17.80 -8.67 2.69
N SER A 623 -17.02 -8.96 1.64
CA SER A 623 -17.19 -10.17 0.82
C SER A 623 -16.97 -11.48 1.61
N ALA A 624 -16.18 -11.41 2.68
CA ALA A 624 -15.88 -12.52 3.58
C ALA A 624 -16.63 -12.44 4.91
N LEU A 625 -16.82 -11.22 5.44
CA LEU A 625 -17.21 -10.99 6.84
C LEU A 625 -18.68 -10.58 7.05
N ASP A 626 -19.40 -10.14 6.03
CA ASP A 626 -20.84 -9.87 6.17
C ASP A 626 -21.64 -11.17 5.99
N PRO A 627 -22.29 -11.71 7.04
CA PRO A 627 -23.06 -12.95 6.94
C PRO A 627 -24.32 -12.82 6.06
N ASN A 628 -24.70 -11.60 5.65
CA ASN A 628 -25.79 -11.38 4.71
C ASN A 628 -25.34 -11.56 3.25
N ARG A 629 -24.04 -11.42 2.96
CA ARG A 629 -23.46 -11.59 1.62
C ARG A 629 -23.09 -13.05 1.38
N LYS A 630 -23.39 -13.54 0.17
CA LYS A 630 -23.13 -14.93 -0.27
C LYS A 630 -21.97 -15.04 -1.27
N ASP A 631 -21.06 -14.06 -1.24
CA ASP A 631 -20.03 -13.90 -2.27
C ASP A 631 -19.05 -15.08 -2.28
N ILE A 632 -18.58 -15.54 -1.11
CA ILE A 632 -17.72 -16.73 -1.02
C ILE A 632 -18.43 -18.00 -1.50
N ASP A 633 -19.69 -18.19 -1.13
CA ASP A 633 -20.48 -19.38 -1.49
C ASP A 633 -20.67 -19.44 -3.01
N LYS A 634 -21.17 -18.34 -3.59
CA LYS A 634 -21.31 -18.13 -5.04
C LYS A 634 -19.99 -18.34 -5.78
N ALA A 635 -18.86 -17.94 -5.21
CA ALA A 635 -17.55 -18.09 -5.82
C ALA A 635 -17.02 -19.53 -5.78
N LEU A 636 -17.28 -20.28 -4.71
CA LEU A 636 -16.94 -21.70 -4.61
C LEU A 636 -17.80 -22.55 -5.56
N ASP A 637 -19.11 -22.27 -5.64
CA ASP A 637 -20.00 -22.88 -6.63
C ASP A 637 -19.53 -22.57 -8.06
N ALA A 638 -19.31 -21.27 -8.37
CA ALA A 638 -18.85 -20.86 -9.70
C ALA A 638 -17.47 -21.43 -10.07
N LEU A 639 -16.57 -21.64 -9.10
CA LEU A 639 -15.27 -22.29 -9.33
C LEU A 639 -15.43 -23.78 -9.69
N ARG A 640 -16.18 -24.54 -8.89
CA ARG A 640 -16.48 -25.96 -9.16
C ARG A 640 -17.10 -26.12 -10.55
N ASP A 641 -18.14 -25.36 -10.84
CA ASP A 641 -18.93 -25.49 -12.07
C ASP A 641 -18.11 -25.05 -13.30
N SER A 642 -17.32 -23.98 -13.17
CA SER A 642 -16.42 -23.52 -14.25
C SER A 642 -15.27 -24.49 -14.52
N LEU A 643 -14.79 -25.24 -13.51
CA LEU A 643 -13.80 -26.30 -13.71
C LEU A 643 -14.43 -27.52 -14.41
N ALA A 644 -15.64 -27.94 -13.99
CA ALA A 644 -16.37 -29.02 -14.68
C ALA A 644 -16.63 -28.70 -16.16
N GLU A 645 -16.96 -27.44 -16.48
CA GLU A 645 -17.08 -26.92 -17.85
C GLU A 645 -15.76 -26.91 -18.66
N THR A 646 -14.59 -27.13 -18.03
CA THR A 646 -13.31 -27.38 -18.74
C THR A 646 -13.01 -28.87 -18.94
N GLY A 647 -13.92 -29.75 -18.52
CA GLY A 647 -13.73 -31.21 -18.56
C GLY A 647 -12.94 -31.79 -17.38
N TYR A 648 -12.54 -30.95 -16.42
CA TYR A 648 -11.91 -31.41 -15.19
C TYR A 648 -12.89 -32.21 -14.32
N LYS A 649 -12.38 -33.22 -13.63
CA LYS A 649 -13.06 -33.99 -12.60
C LYS A 649 -12.10 -34.12 -11.41
N ALA A 650 -12.61 -33.81 -10.23
CA ALA A 650 -11.92 -34.01 -8.95
C ALA A 650 -11.89 -35.50 -8.57
#